data_AF-A0A1I1B9Z4-F1
#
_entry.id   AF-A0A1I1B9Z4-F1
#
_cell.length_a   1.000
_cell.length_b   1.000
_cell.length_c   1.000
_cell.angle_alpha   90.00
_cell.angle_beta   90.00
_cell.angle_gamma   90.00
#
_symmetry.space_group_name_H-M   'P 1'
#
loop_
_entity.id
_entity.type
_entity.pdbx_description
1 polymer ?
#
loop_
_entity_poly.entity_id
_entity_poly.type
_entity_poly.pdbx_seq_one_letter_code
_entity_poly.pdbx_strand_id
1 'polypeptide(L)'
;MKKHILFVVGLLIFIVFASLKISGVNPFRIYPYLQVYGEGKIQLTWFSSSQTASSIKLTNASGSVIYEGEIAAESVPEIYYTTPEKNQVLEGLEQGSWLGSDQVFRYRYPVDLPADTKVNYVVTLGGVDYSGDFTMPSSKSSWEKIRFIALADSETDPRGRVTNRAWYPGSPLVRPITTIPDLWKEKFGTTIEQGLELPNYFLTEEKGYSENLKIINSRDPDFIIMPGDLVQGAGYQPGWDEFFRQNAGEKGAGLSSYAIIPALGNWEAYGGINGGYSTNEKGDFVPVLGRKRFHAYFETPTEDPLQKHRQSYYRVDYGPVTILTLDSSNGTPDQTAADFDGQPKLTGKQYTLPGTDTQENYTQAQYNAAGGNDLSSYGPGSDQYIWLEENLKNASENGQLIFVQYHHIAFSSGEHGVPLNHELSIGQVGTPMRVINPMLEEYGVVAVFSGHDELFERSFVDEDSDGKGVMYYDVGVAGDGLRGEKRDWFGNPFNTLDYNQYRKWSADQSSVEEWNTSGANPVLVDGGKHYGHLEVNLERSVEGDQEYALVNFTPVYSFPVVDQNYNLQKVERRVYKDVVNLKIPLRKTAATPVFKDALTLNLDENGVVSTVASSYFTSGYSADYTYQFSRELAYSCTDLGIKEVEVKVSEAGEVKWTGVVKVTVLDKIAPKVQVKNYTAVIDLVTSKQFELKADFFIQNLSDNCADELEVVITPKTLGCGDLTTKTPIKVNLLVKDKSGNATESVAYLTIETTESKKISISGPTKGVKGSTVKLTLGSEFDYTVEAWYKGDEQLSANTTKELSVSVAGVYRAKVKPVNGCSVFSNSIDVRFEEATETPVTKDKVELLLDKDGKATLKPEQVFTKWPISLEYTVVLSKSSFSCEDLGYQEITVLITDDKGNSREEKIEVRVQDPIFPQLETKNFEVKLDLSVGELVLNPEDFIKSLSDNCGIESLTINKQKITCEDVGKNVFIEIIATDASRLNTVRLASAIVKAVNTRPVTVNGPAAICVGESQVLTLVSEADFEVVRWRRNGTEVSEATGKTLEIKEGGSYHAIVRYAGGCLFETEKFVVESLAKPSGEIVVDGNILKAPEGNYTYQWFRNGEKLTGDSQGTLTVNQMGEFSVELTNEAGCTTRLAPVTMTISGIFNPGILVSEELKIYPNPASTQVEIQALGDLEFAENSMRIYDPNGKEVSSIVEVIRQSPSSVTLAISRLAAGTYVIMVESQDSGVFVGKMIKQ
;
A
#
# COMPACT_ATOMS: atom_id res chain seq x y z
N MET A 1 82.20 49.96 -22.74
CA MET A 1 80.81 50.34 -22.39
C MET A 1 80.25 49.31 -21.42
N LYS A 2 79.47 49.69 -20.39
CA LYS A 2 78.92 48.76 -19.37
C LYS A 2 77.43 49.05 -19.07
N LYS A 3 76.58 48.80 -20.07
CA LYS A 3 75.11 48.57 -20.01
C LYS A 3 74.76 47.85 -21.33
N HIS A 4 73.81 46.90 -21.31
CA HIS A 4 73.42 45.96 -22.39
C HIS A 4 73.96 44.51 -22.38
N ILE A 5 74.51 43.99 -21.27
CA ILE A 5 74.59 42.53 -21.04
C ILE A 5 74.05 42.21 -19.63
N LEU A 6 72.75 42.45 -19.42
CA LEU A 6 72.00 41.96 -18.25
C LEU A 6 70.48 41.98 -18.47
N PHE A 7 70.01 41.53 -19.65
CA PHE A 7 68.59 41.50 -20.00
C PHE A 7 68.16 40.26 -20.82
N VAL A 8 69.05 39.27 -20.97
CA VAL A 8 68.85 38.09 -21.85
C VAL A 8 68.95 36.76 -21.09
N VAL A 9 69.23 36.78 -19.78
CA VAL A 9 69.36 35.57 -18.94
C VAL A 9 68.28 35.50 -17.84
N GLY A 10 67.53 36.59 -17.61
CA GLY A 10 66.42 36.64 -16.64
C GLY A 10 65.06 36.20 -17.20
N LEU A 11 64.93 36.01 -18.52
CA LEU A 11 63.64 35.78 -19.19
C LEU A 11 63.44 34.33 -19.70
N LEU A 12 64.25 33.37 -19.22
CA LEU A 12 64.17 31.96 -19.62
C LEU A 12 63.82 30.98 -18.48
N ILE A 13 63.61 31.49 -17.25
CA ILE A 13 63.27 30.67 -16.06
C ILE A 13 61.83 30.92 -15.58
N PHE A 14 61.16 31.97 -16.09
CA PHE A 14 59.76 32.29 -15.78
C PHE A 14 58.75 31.94 -16.90
N ILE A 15 59.18 31.18 -17.92
CA ILE A 15 58.32 30.64 -19.00
C ILE A 15 58.57 29.12 -19.17
N VAL A 16 58.64 28.40 -18.05
CA VAL A 16 58.74 26.92 -18.01
C VAL A 16 57.73 26.30 -17.03
N PHE A 17 57.17 27.08 -16.09
CA PHE A 17 56.13 26.65 -15.15
C PHE A 17 54.73 27.25 -15.45
N ALA A 18 54.42 27.45 -16.74
CA ALA A 18 53.14 28.05 -17.16
C ALA A 18 52.53 27.44 -18.45
N SER A 19 53.01 26.29 -18.93
CA SER A 19 52.44 25.63 -20.12
C SER A 19 52.68 24.11 -20.16
N LEU A 20 52.58 23.44 -19.01
CA LEU A 20 52.47 21.98 -18.93
C LEU A 20 51.21 21.62 -18.11
N LYS A 21 50.05 22.00 -18.67
CA LYS A 21 48.86 21.17 -18.50
C LYS A 21 49.17 19.83 -19.18
N ILE A 22 49.72 18.89 -18.41
CA ILE A 22 49.43 17.49 -18.66
C ILE A 22 47.91 17.40 -18.60
N SER A 23 47.27 17.00 -19.70
CA SER A 23 45.87 16.63 -19.69
C SER A 23 45.76 15.37 -18.85
N GLY A 24 45.47 15.55 -17.55
CA GLY A 24 45.27 14.45 -16.62
C GLY A 24 44.18 13.54 -17.18
N VAL A 25 44.52 12.28 -17.39
CA VAL A 25 43.54 11.26 -17.76
C VAL A 25 42.50 11.21 -16.64
N ASN A 26 41.21 11.26 -16.99
CA ASN A 26 40.13 11.14 -16.03
C ASN A 26 40.29 9.83 -15.23
N PRO A 27 40.49 9.88 -13.90
CA PRO A 27 40.72 8.66 -13.11
C PRO A 27 39.42 7.92 -12.79
N PHE A 28 38.26 8.57 -12.97
CA PHE A 28 36.94 7.95 -12.85
C PHE A 28 36.67 7.09 -14.09
N ARG A 29 36.41 5.81 -13.88
CA ARG A 29 35.79 4.91 -14.88
C ARG A 29 34.27 5.13 -14.92
N ILE A 30 33.68 5.37 -13.75
CA ILE A 30 32.28 5.72 -13.53
C ILE A 30 32.29 6.86 -12.51
N TYR A 31 31.58 7.95 -12.79
CA TYR A 31 31.44 9.08 -11.86
C TYR A 31 30.62 8.69 -10.62
N PRO A 32 30.74 9.42 -9.50
CA PRO A 32 29.89 9.26 -8.34
C PRO A 32 28.40 9.21 -8.71
N TYR A 33 27.75 8.11 -8.35
CA TYR A 33 26.31 7.92 -8.52
C TYR A 33 25.63 7.49 -7.22
N LEU A 34 24.35 7.82 -7.13
CA LEU A 34 23.48 7.66 -5.98
C LEU A 34 22.56 6.45 -6.19
N GLN A 35 22.40 5.64 -5.15
CA GLN A 35 21.38 4.60 -5.07
C GLN A 35 20.66 4.72 -3.73
N VAL A 36 19.34 4.50 -3.70
CA VAL A 36 18.55 4.50 -2.45
C VAL A 36 18.16 3.07 -2.08
N TYR A 37 18.29 2.73 -0.80
CA TYR A 37 18.12 1.35 -0.31
C TYR A 37 17.58 1.32 1.13
N GLY A 38 16.78 0.29 1.45
CA GLY A 38 16.20 0.12 2.80
C GLY A 38 15.29 1.28 3.18
N GLU A 39 15.31 1.70 4.45
CA GLU A 39 14.56 2.87 4.92
C GLU A 39 15.33 4.17 4.60
N GLY A 40 15.26 4.61 3.34
CA GLY A 40 15.75 5.92 2.88
C GLY A 40 17.27 6.14 2.88
N LYS A 41 18.10 5.10 3.04
CA LYS A 41 19.56 5.23 3.09
C LYS A 41 20.11 5.47 1.66
N ILE A 42 21.10 6.34 1.53
CA ILE A 42 21.71 6.70 0.24
C ILE A 42 23.12 6.14 0.14
N GLN A 43 23.40 5.34 -0.90
CA GLN A 43 24.73 4.81 -1.19
C GLN A 43 25.37 5.62 -2.32
N LEU A 44 26.46 6.34 -2.05
CA LEU A 44 27.28 6.96 -3.10
C LEU A 44 28.36 5.96 -3.55
N THR A 45 28.47 5.70 -4.86
CA THR A 45 29.43 4.74 -5.45
C THR A 45 30.17 5.36 -6.63
N TRP A 46 31.48 5.12 -6.74
CA TRP A 46 32.29 5.47 -7.93
C TRP A 46 33.36 4.41 -8.21
N PHE A 47 33.93 4.44 -9.42
CA PHE A 47 34.88 3.42 -9.88
C PHE A 47 36.12 4.02 -10.55
N SER A 48 37.24 3.30 -10.46
CA SER A 48 38.51 3.61 -11.14
C SER A 48 39.08 2.38 -11.85
N SER A 49 39.87 2.63 -12.90
CA SER A 49 40.63 1.61 -13.65
C SER A 49 41.99 1.26 -13.01
N SER A 50 42.33 1.86 -11.87
CA SER A 50 43.56 1.59 -11.11
C SER A 50 43.37 1.88 -9.61
N GLN A 51 44.18 1.26 -8.75
CA GLN A 51 44.12 1.52 -7.31
C GLN A 51 44.61 2.94 -6.99
N THR A 52 43.66 3.86 -6.86
CA THR A 52 43.91 5.31 -6.78
C THR A 52 43.54 5.81 -5.38
N ALA A 53 44.27 6.80 -4.85
CA ALA A 53 43.84 7.47 -3.62
C ALA A 53 42.54 8.25 -3.86
N SER A 54 41.58 8.16 -2.94
CA SER A 54 40.29 8.84 -3.05
C SER A 54 39.79 9.32 -1.69
N SER A 55 39.12 10.46 -1.69
CA SER A 55 38.46 11.02 -0.51
C SER A 55 37.12 11.64 -0.88
N ILE A 56 36.26 11.80 0.12
CA ILE A 56 34.94 12.41 0.00
C ILE A 56 34.78 13.53 1.03
N LYS A 57 34.09 14.60 0.63
CA LYS A 57 33.69 15.72 1.48
C LYS A 57 32.19 15.96 1.29
N LEU A 58 31.43 15.89 2.38
CA LEU A 58 30.00 16.20 2.42
C LEU A 58 29.78 17.53 3.11
N THR A 59 28.93 18.39 2.55
CA THR A 59 28.59 19.71 3.09
C THR A 59 27.08 19.96 3.03
N ASN A 60 26.54 20.63 4.04
CA ASN A 60 25.13 21.01 4.07
C ASN A 60 24.86 22.25 3.18
N ALA A 61 23.58 22.66 3.07
CA ALA A 61 23.18 23.86 2.33
C ALA A 61 23.82 25.19 2.83
N SER A 62 24.38 25.25 4.04
CA SER A 62 25.14 26.40 4.55
C SER A 62 26.67 26.28 4.34
N GLY A 63 27.13 25.34 3.50
CA GLY A 63 28.55 25.09 3.22
C GLY A 63 29.35 24.55 4.42
N SER A 64 28.66 24.09 5.47
CA SER A 64 29.29 23.52 6.66
C SER A 64 29.57 22.03 6.42
N VAL A 65 30.79 21.59 6.75
CA VAL A 65 31.23 20.20 6.55
C VAL A 65 30.46 19.27 7.48
N ILE A 66 29.78 18.29 6.89
CA ILE A 66 29.11 17.17 7.57
C ILE A 66 30.12 16.06 7.82
N TYR A 67 30.90 15.72 6.78
CA TYR A 67 31.92 14.66 6.79
C TYR A 67 33.06 15.01 5.82
N GLU A 68 34.28 14.59 6.13
CA GLU A 68 35.43 14.68 5.24
C GLU A 68 36.43 13.56 5.58
N GLY A 69 36.82 12.74 4.61
CA GLY A 69 37.68 11.57 4.86
C GLY A 69 38.12 10.80 3.62
N GLU A 70 39.20 10.02 3.78
CA GLU A 70 39.72 9.10 2.76
C GLU A 70 38.82 7.85 2.64
N ILE A 71 38.62 7.36 1.42
CA ILE A 71 37.79 6.21 1.08
C ILE A 71 38.66 5.11 0.46
N ALA A 72 38.57 3.91 1.01
CA ALA A 72 39.36 2.77 0.57
C ALA A 72 38.90 2.25 -0.80
N ALA A 73 39.86 1.76 -1.59
CA ALA A 73 39.62 1.12 -2.87
C ALA A 73 39.35 -0.39 -2.69
N GLU A 74 38.19 -0.86 -3.14
CA GLU A 74 37.81 -2.28 -3.17
C GLU A 74 38.11 -2.86 -4.56
N SER A 75 38.80 -4.00 -4.64
CA SER A 75 39.03 -4.68 -5.93
C SER A 75 37.79 -5.45 -6.36
N VAL A 76 37.35 -5.29 -7.61
CA VAL A 76 36.15 -5.94 -8.16
C VAL A 76 36.54 -6.89 -9.31
N PRO A 77 36.82 -8.18 -9.03
CA PRO A 77 37.31 -9.13 -10.02
C PRO A 77 36.25 -9.62 -11.04
N GLU A 78 34.96 -9.36 -10.81
CA GLU A 78 33.84 -9.75 -11.68
C GLU A 78 33.78 -8.88 -12.96
N ILE A 79 34.34 -7.68 -12.91
CA ILE A 79 34.35 -6.69 -14.01
C ILE A 79 35.65 -6.89 -14.81
N TYR A 80 35.53 -7.55 -15.96
CA TYR A 80 36.64 -7.86 -16.86
C TYR A 80 36.12 -7.97 -18.30
N TYR A 81 37.01 -7.94 -19.29
CA TYR A 81 36.64 -8.21 -20.69
C TYR A 81 37.03 -9.61 -21.18
N THR A 82 36.17 -10.24 -21.97
CA THR A 82 36.42 -11.52 -22.66
C THR A 82 37.23 -11.32 -23.94
N THR A 83 37.73 -12.41 -24.53
CA THR A 83 38.39 -12.41 -25.82
C THR A 83 37.42 -12.09 -26.98
N PRO A 84 36.16 -12.58 -27.01
CA PRO A 84 35.11 -12.06 -27.89
C PRO A 84 34.93 -10.54 -27.84
N GLU A 85 34.85 -9.94 -26.64
CA GLU A 85 34.71 -8.47 -26.48
C GLU A 85 35.95 -7.72 -26.97
N LYS A 86 37.16 -8.21 -26.65
CA LYS A 86 38.43 -7.63 -27.09
C LYS A 86 38.65 -7.71 -28.60
N ASN A 87 38.09 -8.73 -29.25
CA ASN A 87 38.16 -8.96 -30.70
C ASN A 87 36.94 -8.43 -31.48
N GLN A 88 35.91 -7.92 -30.79
CA GLN A 88 34.73 -7.31 -31.42
C GLN A 88 35.18 -6.13 -32.29
N VAL A 89 34.59 -5.97 -33.47
CA VAL A 89 34.83 -4.80 -34.34
C VAL A 89 33.55 -3.97 -34.39
N LEU A 90 33.67 -2.67 -34.16
CA LEU A 90 32.54 -1.74 -34.08
C LEU A 90 32.65 -0.65 -35.14
N GLU A 91 31.56 -0.38 -35.83
CA GLU A 91 31.54 0.65 -36.87
C GLU A 91 31.69 2.05 -36.28
N GLY A 92 32.54 2.87 -36.91
CA GLY A 92 32.83 4.24 -36.48
C GLY A 92 33.66 4.37 -35.20
N LEU A 93 34.30 3.30 -34.69
CA LEU A 93 35.22 3.35 -33.56
C LEU A 93 36.62 2.81 -33.91
N GLU A 94 37.62 3.24 -33.15
CA GLU A 94 38.96 2.66 -33.18
C GLU A 94 38.99 1.37 -32.34
N GLN A 95 39.73 0.35 -32.76
CA GLN A 95 39.69 -0.98 -32.13
C GLN A 95 40.01 -0.92 -30.63
N GLY A 96 39.05 -1.33 -29.81
CA GLY A 96 39.15 -1.33 -28.35
C GLY A 96 38.91 0.02 -27.68
N SER A 97 38.52 1.09 -28.40
CA SER A 97 38.28 2.41 -27.79
C SER A 97 37.08 2.48 -26.84
N TRP A 98 36.27 1.41 -26.78
CA TRP A 98 35.15 1.22 -25.86
C TRP A 98 35.53 0.38 -24.63
N LEU A 99 36.75 -0.18 -24.59
CA LEU A 99 37.22 -1.08 -23.53
C LEU A 99 38.03 -0.30 -22.48
N GLY A 100 37.70 -0.49 -21.21
CA GLY A 100 38.48 -0.04 -20.07
C GLY A 100 39.56 -1.04 -19.64
N SER A 101 39.99 -0.92 -18.38
CA SER A 101 40.92 -1.88 -17.74
C SER A 101 40.21 -3.18 -17.35
N ASP A 102 40.94 -4.31 -17.39
CA ASP A 102 40.55 -5.57 -16.74
C ASP A 102 40.74 -5.53 -15.21
N GLN A 103 41.34 -4.46 -14.67
CA GLN A 103 41.43 -4.19 -13.24
C GLN A 103 40.52 -3.04 -12.87
N VAL A 104 39.59 -3.29 -11.93
CA VAL A 104 38.56 -2.33 -11.53
C VAL A 104 38.53 -2.19 -10.02
N PHE A 105 38.48 -0.93 -9.57
CA PHE A 105 38.45 -0.56 -8.17
C PHE A 105 37.19 0.25 -7.89
N ARG A 106 36.39 -0.21 -6.93
CA ARG A 106 35.17 0.44 -6.45
C ARG A 106 35.45 1.23 -5.18
N TYR A 107 34.69 2.28 -4.98
CA TYR A 107 34.68 3.11 -3.78
C TYR A 107 33.21 3.32 -3.40
N ARG A 108 32.88 3.12 -2.13
CA ARG A 108 31.51 3.26 -1.59
C ARG A 108 31.55 4.09 -0.31
N TYR A 109 30.58 4.99 -0.16
CA TYR A 109 30.30 5.69 1.09
C TYR A 109 28.78 5.74 1.35
N PRO A 110 28.27 5.05 2.40
CA PRO A 110 26.87 5.14 2.78
C PRO A 110 26.59 6.46 3.51
N VAL A 111 25.52 7.13 3.12
CA VAL A 111 25.04 8.38 3.71
C VAL A 111 23.73 8.07 4.46
N ASP A 112 23.82 8.18 5.79
CA ASP A 112 22.70 8.05 6.73
C ASP A 112 22.64 9.37 7.52
N LEU A 113 21.63 10.19 7.22
CA LEU A 113 21.46 11.57 7.69
C LEU A 113 19.96 11.86 7.85
N PRO A 114 19.55 12.85 8.66
CA PRO A 114 18.14 13.18 8.85
C PRO A 114 17.41 13.47 7.53
N ALA A 115 16.13 13.10 7.49
CA ALA A 115 15.23 13.37 6.36
C ALA A 115 15.28 14.84 5.91
N ASP A 116 15.05 15.08 4.61
CA ASP A 116 15.03 16.40 3.97
C ASP A 116 16.38 17.18 4.05
N THR A 117 17.46 16.56 4.55
CA THR A 117 18.81 17.17 4.57
C THR A 117 19.38 17.31 3.16
N LYS A 118 19.63 18.55 2.73
CA LYS A 118 20.36 18.82 1.48
C LYS A 118 21.87 18.66 1.65
N VAL A 119 22.48 17.84 0.80
CA VAL A 119 23.89 17.46 0.81
C VAL A 119 24.54 17.84 -0.51
N ASN A 120 25.55 18.69 -0.47
CA ASN A 120 26.49 18.91 -1.57
C ASN A 120 27.73 18.05 -1.28
N TYR A 121 28.17 17.25 -2.24
CA TYR A 121 29.33 16.38 -2.09
C TYR A 121 30.44 16.74 -3.09
N VAL A 122 31.68 16.48 -2.67
CA VAL A 122 32.87 16.46 -3.53
C VAL A 122 33.57 15.13 -3.31
N VAL A 123 33.84 14.41 -4.41
CA VAL A 123 34.71 13.22 -4.42
C VAL A 123 35.99 13.60 -5.13
N THR A 124 37.12 13.52 -4.43
CA THR A 124 38.45 13.63 -5.02
C THR A 124 38.95 12.22 -5.33
N LEU A 125 39.38 11.97 -6.57
CA LEU A 125 40.01 10.73 -6.99
C LEU A 125 41.30 11.06 -7.74
N GLY A 126 42.45 10.60 -7.23
CA GLY A 126 43.76 10.85 -7.85
C GLY A 126 44.17 12.33 -7.97
N GLY A 127 43.52 13.23 -7.24
CA GLY A 127 43.68 14.68 -7.37
C GLY A 127 42.81 15.33 -8.44
N VAL A 128 41.79 14.63 -8.96
CA VAL A 128 40.71 15.18 -9.77
C VAL A 128 39.43 15.19 -8.94
N ASP A 129 38.79 16.35 -8.85
CA ASP A 129 37.53 16.52 -8.12
C ASP A 129 36.32 16.30 -9.03
N TYR A 130 35.32 15.60 -8.51
CA TYR A 130 33.96 15.54 -9.04
C TYR A 130 32.99 16.04 -7.97
N SER A 131 31.92 16.73 -8.37
CA SER A 131 30.95 17.31 -7.43
C SER A 131 29.51 17.11 -7.90
N GLY A 132 28.61 16.96 -6.94
CA GLY A 132 27.16 16.92 -7.15
C GLY A 132 26.43 17.22 -5.85
N ASP A 133 25.10 17.18 -5.90
CA ASP A 133 24.24 17.44 -4.75
C ASP A 133 22.95 16.62 -4.82
N PHE A 134 22.37 16.33 -3.66
CA PHE A 134 21.10 15.61 -3.51
C PHE A 134 20.41 16.00 -2.20
N THR A 135 19.18 15.53 -2.01
CA THR A 135 18.43 15.68 -0.75
C THR A 135 18.17 14.29 -0.15
N MET A 136 18.34 14.12 1.16
CA MET A 136 17.92 12.89 1.85
C MET A 136 16.41 12.71 1.73
N PRO A 137 15.89 11.48 1.58
CA PRO A 137 14.46 11.24 1.44
C PRO A 137 13.63 11.89 2.55
N SER A 138 12.48 12.44 2.20
CA SER A 138 11.53 12.99 3.19
C SER A 138 11.04 11.90 4.15
N SER A 139 10.65 12.29 5.36
CA SER A 139 10.04 11.37 6.32
C SER A 139 8.55 11.14 6.02
N LYS A 140 8.00 10.05 6.58
CA LYS A 140 6.58 9.67 6.50
C LYS A 140 5.60 10.76 7.01
N SER A 141 6.09 11.77 7.75
CA SER A 141 5.30 12.92 8.24
C SER A 141 5.74 14.29 7.71
N SER A 142 6.95 14.44 7.15
CA SER A 142 7.49 15.72 6.65
C SER A 142 7.22 15.98 5.17
N TRP A 143 7.01 14.94 4.37
CA TRP A 143 6.88 15.05 2.92
C TRP A 143 5.81 16.06 2.48
N GLU A 144 6.04 16.72 1.34
CA GLU A 144 5.04 17.55 0.65
C GLU A 144 4.79 17.06 -0.78
N LYS A 145 5.87 16.77 -1.52
CA LYS A 145 5.83 16.27 -2.91
C LYS A 145 6.97 15.28 -3.13
N ILE A 146 6.75 14.30 -4.00
CA ILE A 146 7.79 13.36 -4.48
C ILE A 146 7.58 13.18 -5.99
N ARG A 147 8.65 13.24 -6.79
CA ARG A 147 8.65 12.87 -8.21
C ARG A 147 9.59 11.70 -8.42
N PHE A 148 9.09 10.59 -8.97
CA PHE A 148 9.94 9.55 -9.50
C PHE A 148 9.61 9.20 -10.95
N ILE A 149 10.58 8.63 -11.65
CA ILE A 149 10.41 8.14 -13.02
C ILE A 149 10.49 6.61 -13.03
N ALA A 150 9.58 5.95 -13.76
CA ALA A 150 9.69 4.54 -14.12
C ALA A 150 10.03 4.41 -15.60
N LEU A 151 11.08 3.64 -15.90
CA LEU A 151 11.53 3.31 -17.26
C LEU A 151 12.25 1.96 -17.28
N ALA A 152 11.93 1.11 -18.24
CA ALA A 152 12.54 -0.21 -18.46
C ALA A 152 13.04 -0.33 -19.91
N ASP A 153 13.75 -1.41 -20.22
CA ASP A 153 14.22 -1.74 -21.57
C ASP A 153 15.16 -0.62 -22.08
N SER A 154 16.18 -0.36 -21.23
CA SER A 154 17.13 0.75 -21.31
C SER A 154 18.50 0.36 -21.86
N GLU A 155 18.65 -0.92 -22.15
CA GLU A 155 19.83 -1.53 -22.70
C GLU A 155 20.25 -0.85 -24.00
N THR A 156 21.48 -0.36 -24.00
CA THR A 156 22.14 0.20 -25.16
C THR A 156 23.56 -0.33 -25.17
N ASP A 157 24.12 -0.54 -26.37
CA ASP A 157 25.45 -1.08 -26.53
C ASP A 157 26.33 -0.19 -27.44
N PRO A 158 27.65 -0.45 -27.50
CA PRO A 158 28.55 0.26 -28.41
C PRO A 158 28.27 0.12 -29.92
N ARG A 159 27.31 -0.71 -30.37
CA ARG A 159 26.75 -0.73 -31.73
C ARG A 159 25.49 0.14 -31.83
N GLY A 160 24.66 0.19 -30.79
CA GLY A 160 23.43 0.99 -30.72
C GLY A 160 23.58 2.50 -30.88
N ARG A 161 24.81 2.98 -30.94
CA ARG A 161 25.19 4.30 -31.47
C ARG A 161 24.76 4.50 -32.94
N VAL A 162 24.77 3.43 -33.74
CA VAL A 162 24.47 3.41 -35.19
C VAL A 162 23.29 2.51 -35.57
N THR A 163 22.75 1.69 -34.66
CA THR A 163 21.55 0.88 -34.89
C THR A 163 20.28 1.73 -34.78
N ASN A 164 19.43 1.74 -35.81
CA ASN A 164 18.05 2.21 -35.71
C ASN A 164 17.11 0.99 -35.61
N ARG A 165 16.35 0.84 -34.50
CA ARG A 165 15.43 -0.30 -34.29
C ARG A 165 14.17 -0.23 -35.14
N ALA A 166 13.51 -1.36 -35.35
CA ALA A 166 12.26 -1.47 -36.12
C ALA A 166 11.11 -0.69 -35.44
N TRP A 167 10.42 0.16 -36.20
CA TRP A 167 9.36 1.02 -35.67
C TRP A 167 7.97 0.52 -36.08
N TYR A 168 7.40 -0.36 -35.25
CA TYR A 168 6.11 -0.99 -35.49
C TYR A 168 4.98 0.04 -35.73
N PRO A 169 4.07 -0.21 -36.68
CA PRO A 169 2.90 0.64 -36.92
C PRO A 169 1.81 0.39 -35.86
N GLY A 170 1.34 1.50 -35.28
CA GLY A 170 0.18 1.55 -34.39
C GLY A 170 -1.13 1.76 -35.15
N SER A 171 -1.99 2.65 -34.64
CA SER A 171 -3.22 3.07 -35.31
C SER A 171 -3.04 4.43 -36.03
N PRO A 172 -3.43 4.60 -37.32
CA PRO A 172 -3.86 3.56 -38.23
C PRO A 172 -2.70 2.66 -38.68
N LEU A 173 -3.00 1.37 -38.80
CA LEU A 173 -2.07 0.32 -39.20
C LEU A 173 -1.27 0.61 -40.48
N VAL A 174 -1.93 1.22 -41.46
CA VAL A 174 -1.30 1.66 -42.70
C VAL A 174 -1.04 3.15 -42.57
N ARG A 175 0.22 3.50 -42.28
CA ARG A 175 0.71 4.88 -42.34
C ARG A 175 0.39 5.48 -43.72
N PRO A 176 0.22 6.82 -43.88
CA PRO A 176 -0.13 7.43 -45.18
C PRO A 176 0.85 7.17 -46.32
N ILE A 177 2.03 6.64 -46.00
CA ILE A 177 2.98 5.99 -46.89
C ILE A 177 2.55 4.54 -47.20
N THR A 178 1.88 4.31 -48.33
CA THR A 178 1.57 2.95 -48.83
C THR A 178 2.81 2.11 -49.14
N THR A 179 3.98 2.75 -49.22
CA THR A 179 5.33 2.16 -49.34
C THR A 179 6.31 3.09 -48.62
N ILE A 180 7.24 2.55 -47.84
CA ILE A 180 8.26 3.35 -47.13
C ILE A 180 9.09 4.16 -48.15
N PRO A 181 9.24 5.50 -47.98
CA PRO A 181 9.96 6.34 -48.94
C PRO A 181 11.44 5.95 -49.07
N ASP A 182 11.99 5.99 -50.29
CA ASP A 182 13.40 5.62 -50.56
C ASP A 182 14.40 6.42 -49.69
N LEU A 183 14.14 7.72 -49.45
CA LEU A 183 14.97 8.56 -48.59
C LEU A 183 14.95 8.13 -47.11
N TRP A 184 13.88 7.48 -46.64
CA TRP A 184 13.84 6.87 -45.30
C TRP A 184 14.72 5.61 -45.28
N LYS A 185 14.61 4.77 -46.32
CA LYS A 185 15.43 3.56 -46.46
C LYS A 185 16.93 3.88 -46.56
N GLU A 186 17.28 4.96 -47.25
CA GLU A 186 18.66 5.47 -47.35
C GLU A 186 19.21 5.98 -46.01
N LYS A 187 18.38 6.61 -45.17
CA LYS A 187 18.82 7.28 -43.93
C LYS A 187 18.79 6.45 -42.66
N PHE A 188 17.76 5.61 -42.49
CA PHE A 188 17.52 4.85 -41.25
C PHE A 188 17.45 3.34 -41.51
N GLY A 189 17.23 2.94 -42.77
CA GLY A 189 17.00 1.55 -43.15
C GLY A 189 15.58 1.07 -42.87
N THR A 190 15.41 -0.23 -43.04
CA THR A 190 14.16 -0.99 -42.86
C THR A 190 14.49 -2.37 -42.33
N THR A 191 13.66 -2.91 -41.46
CA THR A 191 13.77 -4.28 -40.94
C THR A 191 12.63 -5.13 -41.52
N ILE A 192 12.89 -6.41 -41.81
CA ILE A 192 11.86 -7.32 -42.33
C ILE A 192 11.54 -8.35 -41.24
N GLU A 193 10.35 -8.24 -40.66
CA GLU A 193 9.87 -9.11 -39.57
C GLU A 193 8.56 -9.77 -39.99
N GLN A 194 8.53 -11.11 -39.88
CA GLN A 194 7.40 -11.96 -40.29
C GLN A 194 6.86 -11.70 -41.71
N GLY A 195 7.69 -11.12 -42.59
CA GLY A 195 7.33 -10.77 -43.98
C GLY A 195 6.78 -9.35 -44.17
N LEU A 196 6.62 -8.56 -43.10
CA LEU A 196 6.34 -7.13 -43.19
C LEU A 196 7.65 -6.34 -43.29
N GLU A 197 7.71 -5.37 -44.20
CA GLU A 197 8.79 -4.38 -44.24
C GLU A 197 8.44 -3.22 -43.28
N LEU A 198 9.19 -3.12 -42.18
CA LEU A 198 9.04 -2.10 -41.16
C LEU A 198 10.07 -0.98 -41.39
N PRO A 199 9.68 0.31 -41.27
CA PRO A 199 10.66 1.39 -41.24
C PRO A 199 11.44 1.34 -39.93
N ASN A 200 12.74 1.62 -39.97
CA ASN A 200 13.50 1.80 -38.74
C ASN A 200 13.25 3.21 -38.15
N TYR A 201 13.36 3.35 -36.83
CA TYR A 201 13.06 4.58 -36.10
C TYR A 201 14.07 5.71 -36.39
N PHE A 202 13.64 6.97 -36.28
CA PHE A 202 14.45 8.16 -36.60
C PHE A 202 15.74 8.31 -35.78
N LEU A 203 15.72 7.85 -34.53
CA LEU A 203 16.85 7.89 -33.60
C LEU A 203 17.46 6.50 -33.49
N THR A 204 18.77 6.44 -33.29
CA THR A 204 19.45 5.20 -32.89
C THR A 204 19.18 4.91 -31.42
N GLU A 205 19.38 3.66 -30.96
CA GLU A 205 19.11 3.22 -29.57
C GLU A 205 19.79 4.16 -28.55
N GLU A 206 21.11 4.38 -28.72
CA GLU A 206 21.91 5.31 -27.92
C GLU A 206 21.31 6.72 -27.91
N LYS A 207 20.83 7.18 -29.07
CA LYS A 207 20.32 8.54 -29.25
C LYS A 207 18.91 8.70 -28.68
N GLY A 208 18.09 7.66 -28.74
CA GLY A 208 16.79 7.58 -28.09
C GLY A 208 16.94 7.72 -26.58
N TYR A 209 17.73 6.84 -25.98
CA TYR A 209 17.98 6.84 -24.54
C TYR A 209 18.64 8.14 -24.06
N SER A 210 19.65 8.66 -24.78
CA SER A 210 20.34 9.90 -24.39
C SER A 210 19.44 11.15 -24.41
N GLU A 211 18.49 11.26 -25.35
CA GLU A 211 17.52 12.36 -25.35
C GLU A 211 16.40 12.14 -24.31
N ASN A 212 15.99 10.89 -24.06
CA ASN A 212 15.05 10.52 -23.01
C ASN A 212 15.60 10.89 -21.61
N LEU A 213 16.86 10.55 -21.34
CA LEU A 213 17.57 10.95 -20.11
C LEU A 213 17.70 12.48 -19.97
N LYS A 214 17.90 13.24 -21.05
CA LYS A 214 17.89 14.73 -20.98
C LYS A 214 16.54 15.28 -20.58
N ILE A 215 15.46 14.65 -21.04
CA ILE A 215 14.11 14.99 -20.59
C ILE A 215 13.98 14.70 -19.11
N ILE A 216 14.36 13.51 -18.63
CA ILE A 216 14.32 13.12 -17.20
C ILE A 216 15.13 14.09 -16.33
N ASN A 217 16.37 14.41 -16.72
CA ASN A 217 17.22 15.38 -16.04
C ASN A 217 16.57 16.78 -15.94
N SER A 218 15.74 17.17 -16.92
CA SER A 218 14.98 18.43 -16.89
C SER A 218 13.74 18.41 -15.98
N ARG A 219 13.42 17.26 -15.36
CA ARG A 219 12.28 17.09 -14.44
C ARG A 219 12.65 17.16 -12.97
N ASP A 220 13.94 17.13 -12.62
CA ASP A 220 14.41 17.14 -11.22
C ASP A 220 13.68 16.07 -10.37
N PRO A 221 13.86 14.77 -10.66
CA PRO A 221 13.23 13.69 -9.91
C PRO A 221 13.99 13.39 -8.61
N ASP A 222 13.28 12.96 -7.58
CA ASP A 222 13.84 12.46 -6.33
C ASP A 222 14.65 11.17 -6.54
N PHE A 223 14.07 10.25 -7.33
CA PHE A 223 14.69 8.98 -7.71
C PHE A 223 14.10 8.46 -9.04
N ILE A 224 14.75 7.44 -9.60
CA ILE A 224 14.22 6.64 -10.71
C ILE A 224 14.14 5.16 -10.31
N ILE A 225 13.18 4.45 -10.87
CA ILE A 225 13.04 3.00 -10.75
C ILE A 225 13.23 2.38 -12.15
N MET A 226 13.93 1.25 -12.21
CA MET A 226 14.26 0.58 -13.48
C MET A 226 13.88 -0.90 -13.40
N PRO A 227 12.69 -1.29 -13.91
CA PRO A 227 12.17 -2.66 -13.90
C PRO A 227 12.93 -3.67 -14.79
N GLY A 228 14.22 -3.86 -14.53
CA GLY A 228 15.08 -4.78 -15.29
C GLY A 228 15.55 -4.21 -16.62
N ASP A 229 16.47 -4.95 -17.24
CA ASP A 229 17.12 -4.64 -18.51
C ASP A 229 17.76 -3.25 -18.53
N LEU A 230 18.88 -3.19 -17.79
CA LEU A 230 19.74 -2.03 -17.68
C LEU A 230 20.82 -2.04 -18.78
N VAL A 231 21.16 -3.22 -19.29
CA VAL A 231 22.33 -3.47 -20.15
C VAL A 231 22.05 -4.59 -21.15
N GLN A 232 22.69 -4.55 -22.32
CA GLN A 232 22.45 -5.52 -23.40
C GLN A 232 23.20 -6.84 -23.12
N GLY A 233 22.83 -7.48 -22.00
CA GLY A 233 23.46 -8.65 -21.41
C GLY A 233 24.44 -8.25 -20.32
N ALA A 234 24.14 -8.49 -19.03
CA ALA A 234 25.08 -8.18 -17.95
C ALA A 234 26.35 -9.04 -18.00
N GLY A 235 26.29 -10.20 -18.66
CA GLY A 235 27.45 -11.01 -19.03
C GLY A 235 28.35 -10.37 -20.10
N TYR A 236 27.90 -9.33 -20.81
CA TYR A 236 28.63 -8.55 -21.81
C TYR A 236 29.07 -7.20 -21.22
N GLN A 237 30.36 -7.07 -20.88
CA GLN A 237 30.85 -5.94 -20.09
C GLN A 237 30.69 -4.55 -20.76
N PRO A 238 30.88 -4.39 -22.09
CA PRO A 238 30.66 -3.10 -22.75
C PRO A 238 29.24 -2.55 -22.66
N GLY A 239 28.22 -3.38 -22.36
CA GLY A 239 26.86 -2.91 -22.05
C GLY A 239 26.82 -2.10 -20.75
N TRP A 240 27.43 -2.62 -19.67
CA TRP A 240 27.60 -1.87 -18.42
C TRP A 240 28.40 -0.58 -18.61
N ASP A 241 29.45 -0.62 -19.42
CA ASP A 241 30.26 0.58 -19.68
C ASP A 241 29.48 1.66 -20.44
N GLU A 242 28.51 1.29 -21.31
CA GLU A 242 27.65 2.26 -21.99
C GLU A 242 26.51 2.77 -21.11
N PHE A 243 25.82 1.89 -20.35
CA PHE A 243 24.82 2.29 -19.35
C PHE A 243 25.37 3.35 -18.39
N PHE A 244 26.56 3.11 -17.83
CA PHE A 244 27.20 4.08 -16.95
C PHE A 244 27.75 5.31 -17.70
N ARG A 245 28.12 5.21 -18.98
CA ARG A 245 28.49 6.39 -19.80
C ARG A 245 27.33 7.38 -19.95
N GLN A 246 26.10 6.87 -20.04
CA GLN A 246 24.86 7.67 -20.18
C GLN A 246 24.33 8.19 -18.83
N ASN A 247 24.44 7.41 -17.76
CA ASN A 247 23.81 7.71 -16.47
C ASN A 247 24.73 8.33 -15.40
N ALA A 248 26.03 8.03 -15.44
CA ALA A 248 27.06 8.49 -14.49
C ALA A 248 28.43 8.60 -15.17
N GLY A 249 28.49 9.28 -16.32
CA GLY A 249 29.66 9.26 -17.21
C GLY A 249 29.69 10.39 -18.23
N GLU A 250 30.44 10.17 -19.32
CA GLU A 250 30.83 11.22 -20.28
C GLU A 250 29.68 11.80 -21.13
N LYS A 251 28.55 11.08 -21.25
CA LYS A 251 27.38 11.51 -22.05
C LYS A 251 26.26 12.09 -21.19
N GLY A 252 26.15 11.64 -19.93
CA GLY A 252 25.18 12.11 -18.95
C GLY A 252 25.51 11.60 -17.55
N ALA A 253 25.07 12.34 -16.54
CA ALA A 253 25.39 12.08 -15.14
C ALA A 253 24.19 12.33 -14.21
N GLY A 254 22.98 11.98 -14.64
CA GLY A 254 21.76 12.18 -13.85
C GLY A 254 21.80 11.49 -12.48
N LEU A 255 22.39 10.29 -12.42
CA LEU A 255 22.56 9.55 -11.16
C LEU A 255 23.55 10.20 -10.19
N SER A 256 24.28 11.25 -10.59
CA SER A 256 25.05 12.07 -9.66
C SER A 256 24.19 13.04 -8.83
N SER A 257 22.92 13.23 -9.19
CA SER A 257 21.99 14.15 -8.51
C SER A 257 20.72 13.49 -7.97
N TYR A 258 20.26 12.39 -8.58
CA TYR A 258 19.11 11.61 -8.10
C TYR A 258 19.44 10.12 -7.98
N ALA A 259 18.70 9.39 -7.15
CA ALA A 259 18.99 7.98 -6.85
C ALA A 259 18.35 7.01 -7.85
N ILE A 260 18.96 5.82 -8.04
CA ILE A 260 18.36 4.67 -8.75
C ILE A 260 17.82 3.60 -7.78
N ILE A 261 16.75 2.91 -8.19
CA ILE A 261 16.24 1.65 -7.61
C ILE A 261 16.11 0.60 -8.74
N PRO A 262 17.13 -0.22 -9.01
CA PRO A 262 17.13 -1.15 -10.14
C PRO A 262 16.57 -2.54 -9.78
N ALA A 263 15.83 -3.16 -10.72
CA ALA A 263 15.40 -4.55 -10.65
C ALA A 263 16.23 -5.44 -11.60
N LEU A 264 16.00 -6.77 -11.56
CA LEU A 264 16.59 -7.74 -12.47
C LEU A 264 15.63 -8.10 -13.60
N GLY A 265 16.09 -8.01 -14.86
CA GLY A 265 15.43 -8.51 -16.06
C GLY A 265 16.04 -9.81 -16.60
N ASN A 266 15.62 -10.21 -17.80
CA ASN A 266 16.18 -11.41 -18.44
C ASN A 266 17.59 -11.15 -18.99
N TRP A 267 17.93 -9.92 -19.42
CA TRP A 267 19.28 -9.60 -19.90
C TRP A 267 20.30 -9.47 -18.77
N GLU A 268 19.90 -9.23 -17.51
CA GLU A 268 20.80 -9.34 -16.36
C GLU A 268 21.33 -10.78 -16.13
N ALA A 269 20.72 -11.79 -16.77
CA ALA A 269 21.22 -13.16 -16.81
C ALA A 269 21.86 -13.56 -18.16
N TYR A 270 21.88 -12.67 -19.16
CA TYR A 270 22.35 -12.94 -20.52
C TYR A 270 23.76 -12.39 -20.80
N GLY A 271 24.49 -12.97 -21.76
CA GLY A 271 25.85 -12.55 -22.11
C GLY A 271 26.11 -12.19 -23.57
N GLY A 272 25.09 -12.18 -24.43
CA GLY A 272 25.26 -11.85 -25.85
C GLY A 272 26.38 -12.67 -26.52
N ILE A 273 27.39 -11.97 -27.03
CA ILE A 273 28.56 -12.57 -27.70
C ILE A 273 29.39 -13.51 -26.81
N ASN A 274 29.18 -13.49 -25.48
CA ASN A 274 29.86 -14.37 -24.53
C ASN A 274 29.15 -15.73 -24.31
N GLY A 275 28.14 -16.05 -25.11
CA GLY A 275 27.47 -17.37 -25.11
C GLY A 275 26.01 -17.36 -24.66
N GLY A 276 25.33 -16.21 -24.70
CA GLY A 276 23.94 -16.09 -24.24
C GLY A 276 23.74 -16.53 -22.78
N TYR A 277 22.82 -17.45 -22.52
CA TYR A 277 22.58 -18.05 -21.19
C TYR A 277 23.51 -19.25 -20.86
N SER A 278 24.55 -19.50 -21.65
CA SER A 278 25.44 -20.65 -21.51
C SER A 278 26.70 -20.35 -20.67
N THR A 279 27.77 -21.13 -20.86
CA THR A 279 29.09 -20.91 -20.23
C THR A 279 29.97 -20.06 -21.15
N ASN A 280 30.68 -19.07 -20.60
CA ASN A 280 31.64 -18.26 -21.35
C ASN A 280 32.99 -18.98 -21.55
N GLU A 281 33.92 -18.34 -22.28
CA GLU A 281 35.25 -18.89 -22.58
C GLU A 281 36.14 -19.21 -21.37
N LYS A 282 35.87 -18.63 -20.19
CA LYS A 282 36.62 -18.89 -18.95
C LYS A 282 36.07 -20.07 -18.15
N GLY A 283 34.89 -20.58 -18.51
CA GLY A 283 34.14 -21.55 -17.72
C GLY A 283 33.12 -20.93 -16.76
N ASP A 284 32.92 -19.61 -16.77
CA ASP A 284 31.89 -18.96 -15.95
C ASP A 284 30.50 -19.19 -16.56
N PHE A 285 29.55 -19.69 -15.79
CA PHE A 285 28.15 -19.76 -16.21
C PHE A 285 27.53 -18.36 -16.22
N VAL A 286 27.08 -17.90 -17.39
CA VAL A 286 26.77 -16.50 -17.63
C VAL A 286 25.64 -15.94 -16.74
N PRO A 287 24.53 -16.64 -16.49
CA PRO A 287 23.49 -16.17 -15.57
C PRO A 287 24.02 -15.78 -14.18
N VAL A 288 24.97 -16.57 -13.65
CA VAL A 288 25.61 -16.31 -12.35
C VAL A 288 26.62 -15.15 -12.45
N LEU A 289 27.31 -14.98 -13.59
CA LEU A 289 28.24 -13.86 -13.81
C LEU A 289 27.51 -12.52 -13.99
N GLY A 290 26.41 -12.48 -14.75
CA GLY A 290 25.62 -11.28 -15.00
C GLY A 290 25.02 -10.70 -13.72
N ARG A 291 24.36 -11.55 -12.93
CA ARG A 291 23.80 -11.18 -11.62
C ARG A 291 24.90 -10.76 -10.63
N LYS A 292 26.04 -11.47 -10.56
CA LYS A 292 27.21 -11.02 -9.78
C LYS A 292 27.72 -9.63 -10.19
N ARG A 293 27.69 -9.28 -11.48
CA ARG A 293 28.05 -7.92 -11.93
C ARG A 293 27.00 -6.88 -11.51
N PHE A 294 25.71 -7.19 -11.57
CA PHE A 294 24.67 -6.32 -11.04
C PHE A 294 24.93 -5.95 -9.56
N HIS A 295 25.30 -6.91 -8.70
CA HIS A 295 25.67 -6.64 -7.29
C HIS A 295 27.09 -6.05 -7.10
N ALA A 296 27.94 -6.12 -8.11
CA ALA A 296 29.21 -5.39 -8.11
C ALA A 296 28.96 -3.87 -8.24
N TYR A 297 27.97 -3.47 -9.03
CA TYR A 297 27.54 -2.08 -9.19
C TYR A 297 26.58 -1.62 -8.08
N PHE A 298 25.48 -2.34 -7.86
CA PHE A 298 24.42 -1.94 -6.94
C PHE A 298 24.57 -2.55 -5.55
N GLU A 299 24.01 -1.90 -4.54
CA GLU A 299 23.93 -2.33 -3.15
C GLU A 299 22.53 -2.87 -2.84
N THR A 300 22.38 -3.75 -1.84
CA THR A 300 21.07 -4.23 -1.39
C THR A 300 20.91 -4.18 0.14
N PRO A 301 19.67 -4.07 0.68
CA PRO A 301 19.45 -3.88 2.11
C PRO A 301 19.93 -5.07 2.96
N THR A 302 20.77 -4.80 3.96
CA THR A 302 21.38 -5.82 4.83
C THR A 302 20.54 -6.16 6.07
N GLU A 303 19.25 -5.86 6.06
CA GLU A 303 18.36 -5.90 7.24
C GLU A 303 17.18 -6.90 7.11
N ASP A 304 17.04 -7.62 5.98
CA ASP A 304 16.01 -8.64 5.78
C ASP A 304 16.01 -9.75 6.88
N PRO A 305 14.85 -10.12 7.47
CA PRO A 305 14.77 -11.13 8.53
C PRO A 305 15.05 -12.57 8.11
N LEU A 306 14.77 -12.96 6.85
CA LEU A 306 14.89 -14.36 6.40
C LEU A 306 16.35 -14.75 6.11
N GLN A 307 17.21 -13.76 5.81
CA GLN A 307 18.63 -13.90 5.46
C GLN A 307 18.91 -14.83 4.27
N LYS A 308 17.96 -14.90 3.34
CA LYS A 308 18.09 -15.65 2.08
C LYS A 308 17.86 -14.71 0.90
N HIS A 309 18.52 -14.98 -0.22
CA HIS A 309 18.24 -14.33 -1.51
C HIS A 309 18.27 -12.78 -1.50
N ARG A 310 19.02 -12.18 -0.55
CA ARG A 310 19.23 -10.73 -0.33
C ARG A 310 19.84 -9.93 -1.50
N GLN A 311 19.92 -10.52 -2.68
CA GLN A 311 20.55 -9.98 -3.87
C GLN A 311 19.66 -10.21 -5.10
N SER A 312 18.34 -10.19 -4.94
CA SER A 312 17.40 -10.50 -6.03
C SER A 312 16.14 -9.66 -5.92
N TYR A 313 15.51 -9.70 -4.75
CA TYR A 313 14.35 -8.90 -4.38
C TYR A 313 14.65 -8.12 -3.10
N TYR A 314 14.06 -6.93 -2.97
CA TYR A 314 14.30 -6.04 -1.84
C TYR A 314 13.26 -4.91 -1.75
N ARG A 315 13.20 -4.28 -0.58
CA ARG A 315 12.34 -3.14 -0.28
C ARG A 315 13.14 -1.85 -0.18
N VAL A 316 12.54 -0.76 -0.65
CA VAL A 316 12.97 0.60 -0.38
C VAL A 316 11.77 1.42 0.12
N ASP A 317 11.94 2.13 1.22
CA ASP A 317 11.00 3.15 1.68
C ASP A 317 11.59 4.54 1.39
N TYR A 318 10.87 5.36 0.62
CA TYR A 318 11.18 6.78 0.36
C TYR A 318 10.05 7.62 0.97
N GLY A 319 10.18 7.92 2.26
CA GLY A 319 9.12 8.58 3.04
C GLY A 319 7.82 7.75 3.04
N PRO A 320 6.68 8.30 2.56
CA PRO A 320 5.42 7.57 2.49
C PRO A 320 5.40 6.49 1.39
N VAL A 321 6.36 6.49 0.45
CA VAL A 321 6.42 5.54 -0.67
C VAL A 321 7.15 4.28 -0.25
N THR A 322 6.61 3.11 -0.58
CA THR A 322 7.32 1.83 -0.53
C THR A 322 7.44 1.28 -1.95
N ILE A 323 8.66 0.99 -2.38
CA ILE A 323 8.95 0.24 -3.61
C ILE A 323 9.35 -1.18 -3.22
N LEU A 324 8.57 -2.17 -3.61
CA LEU A 324 8.94 -3.59 -3.51
C LEU A 324 9.49 -4.06 -4.87
N THR A 325 10.79 -4.34 -4.91
CA THR A 325 11.47 -4.83 -6.11
C THR A 325 11.53 -6.35 -6.07
N LEU A 326 11.02 -7.02 -7.10
CA LEU A 326 10.95 -8.49 -7.18
C LEU A 326 11.84 -9.05 -8.30
N ASP A 327 12.39 -10.23 -8.04
CA ASP A 327 13.06 -11.07 -9.02
C ASP A 327 12.02 -11.90 -9.76
N SER A 328 11.70 -11.46 -10.98
CA SER A 328 10.80 -12.17 -11.89
C SER A 328 11.51 -13.19 -12.77
N SER A 329 12.78 -13.54 -12.54
CA SER A 329 13.58 -14.40 -13.42
C SER A 329 13.49 -15.90 -13.13
N ASN A 330 12.62 -16.35 -12.22
CA ASN A 330 12.48 -17.77 -11.86
C ASN A 330 11.18 -18.04 -11.08
N GLY A 331 10.41 -19.03 -11.50
CA GLY A 331 9.31 -19.60 -10.73
C GLY A 331 9.41 -21.13 -10.61
N THR A 332 8.49 -21.78 -9.89
CA THR A 332 8.64 -23.20 -9.51
C THR A 332 7.34 -23.99 -9.65
N PRO A 333 7.35 -25.18 -10.30
CA PRO A 333 8.49 -25.79 -10.99
C PRO A 333 9.00 -24.96 -12.17
N ASP A 334 10.27 -25.12 -12.51
CA ASP A 334 10.84 -24.62 -13.76
C ASP A 334 9.97 -25.15 -14.93
N GLN A 335 9.46 -24.27 -15.79
CA GLN A 335 8.57 -24.62 -16.91
C GLN A 335 8.97 -23.87 -18.18
N THR A 336 8.87 -24.56 -19.31
CA THR A 336 9.20 -24.04 -20.64
C THR A 336 8.03 -24.21 -21.60
N ALA A 337 8.05 -23.54 -22.75
CA ALA A 337 7.07 -23.78 -23.82
C ALA A 337 7.08 -25.25 -24.33
N ALA A 338 8.20 -25.96 -24.17
CA ALA A 338 8.41 -27.34 -24.60
C ALA A 338 7.78 -28.39 -23.65
N ASP A 339 7.54 -28.07 -22.38
CA ASP A 339 6.84 -28.98 -21.44
C ASP A 339 5.36 -29.21 -21.84
N PHE A 340 4.86 -28.39 -22.75
CA PHE A 340 3.54 -28.51 -23.38
C PHE A 340 3.59 -29.11 -24.80
N ASP A 341 4.70 -29.70 -25.23
CA ASP A 341 4.79 -30.34 -26.55
C ASP A 341 4.03 -31.66 -26.63
N GLY A 342 3.44 -31.92 -27.80
CA GLY A 342 2.51 -33.03 -28.00
C GLY A 342 1.10 -32.78 -27.44
N GLN A 343 0.88 -31.69 -26.68
CA GLN A 343 -0.45 -31.20 -26.32
C GLN A 343 -0.99 -30.25 -27.41
N PRO A 344 -2.31 -30.07 -27.53
CA PRO A 344 -2.87 -28.97 -28.32
C PRO A 344 -2.42 -27.62 -27.72
N LYS A 345 -1.74 -26.80 -28.51
CA LYS A 345 -1.44 -25.41 -28.15
C LYS A 345 -2.74 -24.59 -28.13
N LEU A 346 -2.78 -23.55 -27.28
CA LEU A 346 -3.89 -22.59 -27.19
C LEU A 346 -3.86 -21.63 -28.39
N THR A 347 -5.04 -21.23 -28.88
CA THR A 347 -5.17 -20.38 -30.06
C THR A 347 -5.97 -19.10 -29.79
N GLY A 348 -5.71 -18.02 -30.55
CA GLY A 348 -6.43 -16.75 -30.43
C GLY A 348 -6.37 -16.16 -29.01
N LYS A 349 -7.51 -16.07 -28.32
CA LYS A 349 -7.62 -15.56 -26.93
C LYS A 349 -7.83 -16.65 -25.86
N GLN A 350 -7.53 -17.90 -26.16
CA GLN A 350 -7.67 -19.00 -25.19
C GLN A 350 -6.66 -18.86 -24.04
N TYR A 351 -7.13 -19.15 -22.82
CA TYR A 351 -6.35 -19.16 -21.59
C TYR A 351 -6.75 -20.39 -20.75
N THR A 352 -5.78 -21.02 -20.09
CA THR A 352 -6.02 -22.17 -19.21
C THR A 352 -5.27 -22.02 -17.89
N LEU A 353 -3.94 -21.87 -17.97
CA LEU A 353 -3.04 -21.63 -16.85
C LEU A 353 -1.95 -20.63 -17.29
N PRO A 354 -1.38 -19.86 -16.35
CA PRO A 354 -0.37 -18.84 -16.67
C PRO A 354 1.03 -19.41 -16.99
N GLY A 355 1.30 -20.68 -16.70
CA GLY A 355 2.67 -21.22 -16.58
C GLY A 355 3.26 -20.95 -15.19
N THR A 356 4.44 -21.51 -14.89
CA THR A 356 5.12 -21.31 -13.59
C THR A 356 6.54 -20.79 -13.68
N ASP A 357 7.11 -20.56 -14.87
CA ASP A 357 8.38 -19.86 -15.03
C ASP A 357 8.34 -18.89 -16.23
N THR A 358 9.14 -17.83 -16.10
CA THR A 358 9.23 -16.61 -16.93
C THR A 358 10.55 -16.52 -17.68
N GLN A 359 11.60 -17.23 -17.25
CA GLN A 359 12.93 -17.15 -17.87
C GLN A 359 13.19 -18.29 -18.85
N GLU A 360 12.74 -19.51 -18.55
CA GLU A 360 12.82 -20.78 -19.33
C GLU A 360 14.21 -21.25 -19.83
N ASN A 361 15.22 -20.38 -19.84
CA ASN A 361 16.53 -20.62 -20.46
C ASN A 361 17.53 -21.37 -19.57
N TYR A 362 17.31 -21.38 -18.25
CA TYR A 362 18.10 -22.16 -17.29
C TYR A 362 17.27 -22.49 -16.05
N THR A 363 17.49 -23.68 -15.49
CA THR A 363 16.82 -24.11 -14.26
C THR A 363 17.53 -23.58 -13.00
N GLN A 364 16.77 -23.45 -11.90
CA GLN A 364 17.32 -23.23 -10.55
C GLN A 364 18.38 -24.30 -10.21
N ALA A 365 18.20 -25.53 -10.67
CA ALA A 365 19.17 -26.62 -10.45
C ALA A 365 20.52 -26.37 -11.15
N GLN A 366 20.51 -25.86 -12.39
CA GLN A 366 21.72 -25.46 -13.11
C GLN A 366 22.38 -24.22 -12.48
N TYR A 367 21.58 -23.23 -12.11
CA TYR A 367 22.04 -22.00 -11.44
C TYR A 367 22.77 -22.31 -10.12
N ASN A 368 22.16 -23.16 -9.29
CA ASN A 368 22.74 -23.59 -8.02
C ASN A 368 23.98 -24.48 -8.22
N ALA A 369 24.00 -25.35 -9.25
CA ALA A 369 25.16 -26.18 -9.58
C ALA A 369 26.38 -25.35 -10.07
N ALA A 370 26.13 -24.18 -10.67
CA ALA A 370 27.15 -23.19 -11.02
C ALA A 370 27.60 -22.29 -9.84
N GLY A 371 27.08 -22.53 -8.62
CA GLY A 371 27.42 -21.75 -7.43
C GLY A 371 26.72 -20.39 -7.33
N GLY A 372 25.58 -20.23 -8.01
CA GLY A 372 24.60 -19.18 -7.69
C GLY A 372 23.79 -19.56 -6.44
N ASN A 373 23.28 -18.55 -5.71
CA ASN A 373 22.54 -18.74 -4.45
C ASN A 373 21.51 -17.63 -4.16
N ASP A 374 21.41 -16.65 -5.04
CA ASP A 374 20.55 -15.47 -4.96
C ASP A 374 19.19 -15.69 -5.65
N LEU A 375 19.15 -16.42 -6.79
CA LEU A 375 17.92 -16.76 -7.50
C LEU A 375 16.88 -17.43 -6.59
N SER A 376 15.66 -16.90 -6.60
CA SER A 376 14.53 -17.35 -5.79
C SER A 376 13.25 -17.41 -6.62
N SER A 377 12.27 -18.17 -6.17
CA SER A 377 10.99 -18.39 -6.89
C SER A 377 9.96 -17.34 -6.48
N TYR A 378 9.10 -16.84 -7.37
CA TYR A 378 7.94 -16.01 -6.98
C TYR A 378 6.65 -16.80 -6.69
N GLY A 379 6.67 -18.14 -6.75
CA GLY A 379 5.48 -18.98 -6.53
C GLY A 379 5.04 -19.07 -5.05
N PRO A 380 3.74 -19.33 -4.76
CA PRO A 380 3.23 -19.45 -3.39
C PRO A 380 4.03 -20.41 -2.49
N GLY A 381 4.42 -19.92 -1.31
CA GLY A 381 5.22 -20.67 -0.34
C GLY A 381 6.74 -20.63 -0.58
N SER A 382 7.22 -19.86 -1.56
CA SER A 382 8.65 -19.55 -1.71
C SER A 382 9.13 -18.50 -0.70
N ASP A 383 10.44 -18.39 -0.53
CA ASP A 383 11.04 -17.35 0.33
C ASP A 383 10.77 -15.92 -0.17
N GLN A 384 10.64 -15.68 -1.49
CA GLN A 384 10.26 -14.38 -2.04
C GLN A 384 8.75 -14.10 -1.88
N TYR A 385 7.88 -15.10 -2.06
CA TYR A 385 6.42 -14.91 -1.89
C TYR A 385 6.09 -14.59 -0.43
N ILE A 386 6.68 -15.32 0.52
CA ILE A 386 6.52 -15.07 1.96
C ILE A 386 7.06 -13.68 2.33
N TRP A 387 8.25 -13.32 1.84
CA TRP A 387 8.81 -11.98 2.04
C TRP A 387 7.92 -10.86 1.47
N LEU A 388 7.30 -11.09 0.30
CA LEU A 388 6.39 -10.16 -0.34
C LEU A 388 5.12 -9.97 0.49
N GLU A 389 4.49 -11.07 0.94
CA GLU A 389 3.31 -11.02 1.82
C GLU A 389 3.59 -10.24 3.11
N GLU A 390 4.71 -10.54 3.79
CA GLU A 390 5.12 -9.84 5.01
C GLU A 390 5.35 -8.33 4.79
N ASN A 391 5.95 -7.94 3.66
CA ASN A 391 6.25 -6.54 3.35
C ASN A 391 5.03 -5.75 2.83
N LEU A 392 4.17 -6.36 2.02
CA LEU A 392 2.89 -5.79 1.60
C LEU A 392 2.02 -5.50 2.82
N LYS A 393 1.85 -6.50 3.68
CA LYS A 393 1.13 -6.37 4.94
C LYS A 393 1.71 -5.27 5.81
N ASN A 394 3.03 -5.27 6.04
CA ASN A 394 3.67 -4.25 6.87
C ASN A 394 3.50 -2.83 6.31
N ALA A 395 3.68 -2.63 5.01
CA ALA A 395 3.51 -1.31 4.38
C ALA A 395 2.04 -0.85 4.42
N SER A 396 1.09 -1.77 4.21
CA SER A 396 -0.35 -1.50 4.29
C SER A 396 -0.81 -1.18 5.71
N GLU A 397 -0.35 -1.93 6.72
CA GLU A 397 -0.64 -1.67 8.15
C GLU A 397 -0.05 -0.34 8.63
N ASN A 398 1.00 0.17 7.97
CA ASN A 398 1.62 1.48 8.23
C ASN A 398 1.10 2.62 7.31
N GLY A 399 0.10 2.36 6.45
CA GLY A 399 -0.53 3.38 5.60
C GLY A 399 0.38 3.97 4.51
N GLN A 400 1.34 3.18 4.02
CA GLN A 400 2.28 3.60 2.97
C GLN A 400 1.69 3.42 1.56
N LEU A 401 2.20 4.21 0.61
CA LEU A 401 1.89 4.08 -0.81
C LEU A 401 2.75 2.96 -1.39
N ILE A 402 2.14 1.78 -1.55
CA ILE A 402 2.82 0.60 -2.04
C ILE A 402 2.86 0.61 -3.57
N PHE A 403 4.07 0.53 -4.11
CA PHE A 403 4.31 0.23 -5.52
C PHE A 403 5.21 -1.01 -5.62
N VAL A 404 5.09 -1.73 -6.72
CA VAL A 404 5.89 -2.92 -7.01
C VAL A 404 6.63 -2.70 -8.33
N GLN A 405 7.85 -3.19 -8.45
CA GLN A 405 8.52 -3.30 -9.75
C GLN A 405 9.09 -4.70 -9.98
N TYR A 406 8.94 -5.18 -11.20
CA TYR A 406 9.62 -6.36 -11.73
C TYR A 406 9.51 -6.41 -13.25
N HIS A 407 10.45 -7.08 -13.87
CA HIS A 407 10.65 -6.99 -15.31
C HIS A 407 9.54 -7.62 -16.16
N HIS A 408 9.32 -8.94 -16.09
CA HIS A 408 8.38 -9.64 -16.98
C HIS A 408 6.92 -9.26 -16.68
N ILE A 409 6.27 -8.48 -17.55
CA ILE A 409 4.94 -7.91 -17.30
C ILE A 409 3.80 -8.95 -17.26
N ALA A 410 3.07 -9.00 -16.14
CA ALA A 410 2.00 -9.99 -15.93
C ALA A 410 0.80 -9.85 -16.89
N PHE A 411 0.43 -8.62 -17.26
CA PHE A 411 -0.74 -8.29 -18.06
C PHE A 411 -0.38 -7.28 -19.15
N SER A 412 -0.08 -7.78 -20.35
CA SER A 412 0.40 -7.01 -21.50
C SER A 412 -0.25 -7.48 -22.81
N SER A 413 -0.48 -6.57 -23.75
CA SER A 413 -0.90 -6.89 -25.13
C SER A 413 0.29 -7.19 -26.07
N GLY A 414 1.52 -7.20 -25.55
CA GLY A 414 2.77 -7.39 -26.30
C GLY A 414 3.10 -8.84 -26.68
N GLU A 415 4.33 -9.01 -27.14
CA GLU A 415 4.88 -10.26 -27.68
C GLU A 415 4.99 -11.37 -26.61
N HIS A 416 5.24 -11.01 -25.35
CA HIS A 416 5.40 -11.91 -24.20
C HIS A 416 4.14 -11.98 -23.30
N GLY A 417 3.04 -11.33 -23.71
CA GLY A 417 1.77 -11.29 -22.97
C GLY A 417 0.86 -12.54 -23.08
N VAL A 418 1.23 -13.53 -23.89
CA VAL A 418 0.50 -14.81 -24.08
C VAL A 418 1.10 -15.95 -23.25
N PRO A 419 0.35 -16.98 -22.80
CA PRO A 419 0.89 -18.08 -21.99
C PRO A 419 1.86 -19.00 -22.72
N LEU A 420 2.71 -19.72 -21.97
CA LEU A 420 3.72 -20.66 -22.51
C LEU A 420 3.16 -21.67 -23.52
N ASN A 421 1.94 -22.15 -23.32
CA ASN A 421 1.26 -23.11 -24.20
C ASN A 421 0.47 -22.47 -25.36
N HIS A 422 0.62 -21.17 -25.62
CA HIS A 422 -0.03 -20.53 -26.76
C HIS A 422 0.75 -20.78 -28.07
N GLU A 423 0.04 -20.92 -29.20
CA GLU A 423 0.67 -21.16 -30.51
C GLU A 423 1.54 -19.97 -30.97
N LEU A 424 1.25 -18.76 -30.48
CA LEU A 424 2.04 -17.54 -30.68
C LEU A 424 3.02 -17.27 -29.52
N SER A 425 3.25 -18.22 -28.61
CA SER A 425 4.30 -18.08 -27.59
C SER A 425 5.69 -18.11 -28.24
N ILE A 426 6.54 -17.12 -27.93
CA ILE A 426 7.97 -17.13 -28.30
C ILE A 426 8.87 -17.44 -27.11
N GLY A 427 8.28 -17.89 -26.00
CA GLY A 427 8.96 -18.08 -24.72
C GLY A 427 9.14 -16.78 -23.91
N GLN A 428 9.75 -16.93 -22.73
CA GLN A 428 9.96 -15.86 -21.75
C GLN A 428 8.69 -15.02 -21.48
N VAL A 429 7.57 -15.68 -21.17
CA VAL A 429 6.27 -14.99 -21.10
C VAL A 429 6.00 -14.44 -19.72
N GLY A 430 5.37 -13.27 -19.62
CA GLY A 430 5.11 -12.60 -18.34
C GLY A 430 3.93 -13.18 -17.55
N THR A 431 3.07 -14.00 -18.17
CA THR A 431 1.83 -14.51 -17.55
C THR A 431 1.98 -15.25 -16.21
N PRO A 432 3.07 -15.97 -15.87
CA PRO A 432 3.28 -16.57 -14.54
C PRO A 432 3.21 -15.55 -13.40
N MET A 433 3.65 -14.30 -13.62
CA MET A 433 3.61 -13.24 -12.61
C MET A 433 2.18 -12.85 -12.18
N ARG A 434 1.15 -13.32 -12.88
CA ARG A 434 -0.26 -13.20 -12.42
C ARG A 434 -0.50 -13.91 -11.10
N VAL A 435 0.32 -14.89 -10.71
CA VAL A 435 0.16 -15.67 -9.47
C VAL A 435 0.22 -14.81 -8.20
N ILE A 436 0.83 -13.63 -8.25
CA ILE A 436 0.85 -12.67 -7.12
C ILE A 436 -0.25 -11.61 -7.18
N ASN A 437 -0.99 -11.45 -8.29
CA ASN A 437 -1.99 -10.36 -8.43
C ASN A 437 -3.02 -10.31 -7.29
N PRO A 438 -3.65 -11.41 -6.86
CA PRO A 438 -4.66 -11.37 -5.79
C PRO A 438 -4.12 -10.81 -4.47
N MET A 439 -2.84 -11.04 -4.18
CA MET A 439 -2.15 -10.52 -3.00
C MET A 439 -1.77 -9.03 -3.17
N LEU A 440 -1.45 -8.58 -4.38
CA LEU A 440 -1.23 -7.16 -4.66
C LEU A 440 -2.55 -6.36 -4.53
N GLU A 441 -3.66 -6.97 -4.96
CA GLU A 441 -5.03 -6.44 -4.87
C GLU A 441 -5.49 -6.37 -3.40
N GLU A 442 -5.32 -7.45 -2.63
CA GLU A 442 -5.67 -7.53 -1.19
C GLU A 442 -4.99 -6.45 -0.34
N TYR A 443 -3.69 -6.24 -0.51
CA TYR A 443 -2.91 -5.26 0.27
C TYR A 443 -2.91 -3.84 -0.33
N GLY A 444 -3.64 -3.59 -1.43
CA GLY A 444 -3.86 -2.25 -1.97
C GLY A 444 -2.67 -1.63 -2.71
N VAL A 445 -1.94 -2.43 -3.49
CA VAL A 445 -0.84 -1.93 -4.35
C VAL A 445 -1.36 -0.93 -5.39
N VAL A 446 -0.75 0.26 -5.42
CA VAL A 446 -1.18 1.37 -6.28
C VAL A 446 -0.84 1.09 -7.75
N ALA A 447 0.39 0.64 -8.01
CA ALA A 447 0.81 0.22 -9.34
C ALA A 447 1.97 -0.79 -9.31
N VAL A 448 2.01 -1.62 -10.36
CA VAL A 448 3.15 -2.44 -10.79
C VAL A 448 3.80 -1.77 -12.00
N PHE A 449 5.13 -1.68 -11.99
CA PHE A 449 5.93 -1.20 -13.11
C PHE A 449 6.79 -2.34 -13.68
N SER A 450 6.74 -2.52 -15.00
CA SER A 450 7.37 -3.63 -15.73
C SER A 450 7.89 -3.18 -17.10
N GLY A 451 8.58 -4.08 -17.79
CA GLY A 451 9.13 -3.89 -19.14
C GLY A 451 9.02 -5.18 -19.95
N HIS A 452 10.09 -5.58 -20.62
CA HIS A 452 10.29 -6.83 -21.40
C HIS A 452 9.55 -6.91 -22.73
N ASP A 453 8.39 -6.24 -22.83
CA ASP A 453 7.53 -6.31 -24.01
C ASP A 453 7.80 -5.21 -25.06
N GLU A 454 8.82 -4.37 -24.84
CA GLU A 454 9.20 -3.22 -25.67
C GLU A 454 8.03 -2.24 -25.96
N LEU A 455 7.09 -2.15 -25.01
CA LEU A 455 5.83 -1.42 -25.12
C LEU A 455 5.72 -0.22 -24.16
N PHE A 456 4.70 0.59 -24.38
CA PHE A 456 4.21 1.54 -23.37
C PHE A 456 2.70 1.35 -23.27
N GLU A 457 2.28 0.57 -22.27
CA GLU A 457 0.90 0.13 -22.05
C GLU A 457 0.49 0.47 -20.61
N ARG A 458 -0.80 0.76 -20.41
CA ARG A 458 -1.44 0.78 -19.10
C ARG A 458 -2.62 -0.17 -19.07
N SER A 459 -2.60 -1.06 -18.08
CA SER A 459 -3.68 -1.95 -17.68
C SER A 459 -4.23 -1.56 -16.32
N PHE A 460 -5.46 -1.97 -16.02
CA PHE A 460 -6.04 -1.92 -14.67
C PHE A 460 -6.78 -3.23 -14.43
N VAL A 461 -6.32 -3.94 -13.40
CA VAL A 461 -6.69 -5.31 -13.01
C VAL A 461 -7.43 -5.23 -11.69
N ASP A 462 -8.59 -5.86 -11.65
CA ASP A 462 -9.60 -5.80 -10.57
C ASP A 462 -10.34 -7.14 -10.71
N GLU A 463 -9.79 -8.19 -10.07
CA GLU A 463 -10.22 -9.59 -10.31
C GLU A 463 -11.45 -9.97 -9.49
N ASP A 464 -11.68 -9.35 -8.32
CA ASP A 464 -12.92 -9.52 -7.55
C ASP A 464 -14.08 -8.58 -7.98
N SER A 465 -13.77 -7.51 -8.73
CA SER A 465 -14.72 -6.50 -9.23
C SER A 465 -15.39 -5.63 -8.16
N ASP A 466 -14.76 -5.41 -7.00
CA ASP A 466 -15.24 -4.44 -5.98
C ASP A 466 -14.92 -2.97 -6.31
N GLY A 467 -14.07 -2.73 -7.32
CA GLY A 467 -13.70 -1.39 -7.79
C GLY A 467 -12.36 -0.88 -7.24
N LYS A 468 -11.64 -1.67 -6.44
CA LYS A 468 -10.24 -1.46 -6.10
C LYS A 468 -9.39 -2.46 -6.89
N GLY A 469 -8.38 -1.96 -7.58
CA GLY A 469 -7.55 -2.78 -8.45
C GLY A 469 -6.17 -2.19 -8.65
N VAL A 470 -5.26 -3.01 -9.18
CA VAL A 470 -3.85 -2.68 -9.38
C VAL A 470 -3.67 -2.13 -10.81
N MET A 471 -3.01 -0.98 -10.93
CA MET A 471 -2.54 -0.51 -12.24
C MET A 471 -1.27 -1.24 -12.65
N TYR A 472 -1.24 -1.76 -13.87
CA TYR A 472 -0.04 -2.35 -14.46
C TYR A 472 0.46 -1.43 -15.56
N TYR A 473 1.73 -1.04 -15.50
CA TYR A 473 2.37 -0.25 -16.53
C TYR A 473 3.52 -1.03 -17.17
N ASP A 474 3.47 -1.14 -18.49
CA ASP A 474 4.67 -1.37 -19.29
C ASP A 474 5.36 -0.04 -19.52
N VAL A 475 6.64 0.04 -19.20
CA VAL A 475 7.50 1.21 -19.40
C VAL A 475 8.76 0.85 -20.22
N GLY A 476 8.72 -0.26 -20.97
CA GLY A 476 9.77 -0.80 -21.83
C GLY A 476 10.05 0.00 -23.11
N VAL A 477 10.20 1.32 -22.98
CA VAL A 477 10.56 2.22 -24.10
C VAL A 477 11.69 3.18 -23.71
N ALA A 478 12.59 2.78 -22.81
CA ALA A 478 13.67 3.65 -22.38
C ALA A 478 14.74 3.86 -23.46
N GLY A 479 15.24 2.78 -24.09
CA GLY A 479 16.42 2.81 -24.95
C GLY A 479 16.52 1.78 -26.07
N ASP A 480 16.12 0.52 -25.87
CA ASP A 480 16.18 -0.50 -26.93
C ASP A 480 14.96 -0.38 -27.87
N GLY A 481 13.86 -1.00 -27.49
CA GLY A 481 12.89 -1.53 -28.43
C GLY A 481 11.68 -0.66 -28.70
N LEU A 482 10.92 -1.02 -29.75
CA LEU A 482 9.65 -0.35 -30.10
C LEU A 482 8.62 -1.34 -30.73
N ARG A 483 8.53 -2.59 -30.25
CA ARG A 483 7.49 -3.58 -30.69
C ARG A 483 6.06 -3.04 -30.54
N GLY A 484 5.16 -3.45 -31.43
CA GLY A 484 3.73 -3.13 -31.31
C GLY A 484 2.99 -4.18 -30.50
N GLU A 485 1.69 -3.96 -30.25
CA GLU A 485 0.83 -5.02 -29.73
C GLU A 485 0.92 -6.29 -30.60
N LYS A 486 0.96 -7.47 -29.96
CA LYS A 486 1.06 -8.77 -30.63
C LYS A 486 -0.08 -8.95 -31.61
N ARG A 487 0.26 -9.48 -32.80
CA ARG A 487 -0.63 -9.62 -33.95
C ARG A 487 -1.16 -11.04 -34.09
N ASP A 488 -2.32 -11.16 -34.72
CA ASP A 488 -2.91 -12.45 -35.11
C ASP A 488 -2.19 -13.02 -36.34
N TRP A 489 -0.96 -13.49 -36.16
CA TRP A 489 -0.10 -13.92 -37.27
C TRP A 489 -0.62 -15.15 -38.04
N PHE A 490 -1.46 -15.99 -37.43
CA PHE A 490 -2.04 -17.19 -38.06
C PHE A 490 -3.44 -16.97 -38.65
N GLY A 491 -4.24 -16.03 -38.12
CA GLY A 491 -5.53 -15.64 -38.70
C GLY A 491 -5.40 -14.47 -39.68
N ASN A 492 -5.24 -13.26 -39.17
CA ASN A 492 -5.01 -12.04 -39.97
C ASN A 492 -3.93 -11.13 -39.33
N PRO A 493 -2.70 -11.06 -39.88
CA PRO A 493 -1.57 -10.32 -39.28
C PRO A 493 -1.77 -8.80 -39.22
N PHE A 494 -2.75 -8.28 -39.98
CA PHE A 494 -3.13 -6.88 -39.90
C PHE A 494 -3.86 -6.55 -38.59
N ASN A 495 -4.53 -7.52 -37.96
CA ASN A 495 -5.21 -7.34 -36.67
C ASN A 495 -4.23 -7.50 -35.49
N THR A 496 -4.49 -6.78 -34.40
CA THR A 496 -3.98 -7.12 -33.07
C THR A 496 -4.65 -8.40 -32.56
N LEU A 497 -3.93 -9.16 -31.72
CA LEU A 497 -4.46 -10.34 -31.05
C LEU A 497 -5.43 -9.96 -29.92
N ASP A 498 -5.28 -8.74 -29.38
CA ASP A 498 -6.07 -8.18 -28.27
C ASP A 498 -6.16 -9.14 -27.07
N TYR A 499 -5.05 -9.80 -26.71
CA TYR A 499 -5.02 -10.87 -25.71
C TYR A 499 -5.29 -10.35 -24.28
N ASN A 500 -4.73 -9.18 -23.94
CA ASN A 500 -4.94 -8.58 -22.63
C ASN A 500 -6.29 -7.87 -22.52
N GLN A 501 -7.22 -8.49 -21.79
CA GLN A 501 -8.54 -7.92 -21.47
C GLN A 501 -8.50 -6.75 -20.47
N TYR A 502 -7.39 -6.57 -19.74
CA TYR A 502 -7.25 -5.53 -18.72
C TYR A 502 -6.65 -4.22 -19.26
N ARG A 503 -6.09 -4.22 -20.47
CA ARG A 503 -5.57 -3.04 -21.19
C ARG A 503 -6.59 -1.90 -21.16
N LYS A 504 -6.13 -0.70 -20.80
CA LYS A 504 -6.92 0.55 -20.83
C LYS A 504 -6.38 1.54 -21.86
N TRP A 505 -5.07 1.53 -22.11
CA TRP A 505 -4.39 2.38 -23.08
C TRP A 505 -3.07 1.74 -23.52
N SER A 506 -2.64 2.02 -24.74
CA SER A 506 -1.34 1.62 -25.31
C SER A 506 -0.85 2.69 -26.29
N ALA A 507 0.45 3.00 -26.27
CA ALA A 507 0.99 4.10 -27.06
C ALA A 507 0.81 3.93 -28.58
N ASP A 508 0.86 2.70 -29.09
CA ASP A 508 0.72 2.41 -30.52
C ASP A 508 -0.76 2.44 -30.98
N GLN A 509 -1.68 1.78 -30.29
CA GLN A 509 -3.09 1.74 -30.72
C GLN A 509 -3.88 2.98 -30.31
N SER A 510 -3.53 3.62 -29.19
CA SER A 510 -4.32 4.69 -28.58
C SER A 510 -3.79 6.11 -28.83
N SER A 511 -2.60 6.27 -29.42
CA SER A 511 -2.02 7.57 -29.79
C SER A 511 -1.84 7.67 -31.30
N VAL A 512 -2.93 8.00 -32.00
CA VAL A 512 -2.99 8.02 -33.47
C VAL A 512 -1.90 8.88 -34.10
N GLU A 513 -1.18 8.34 -35.09
CA GLU A 513 -0.14 9.06 -35.82
C GLU A 513 -0.70 10.16 -36.74
N GLU A 514 -0.35 11.42 -36.47
CA GLU A 514 -0.68 12.57 -37.30
C GLU A 514 0.48 12.90 -38.25
N TRP A 515 0.22 12.87 -39.56
CA TRP A 515 1.23 13.07 -40.61
C TRP A 515 0.93 14.28 -41.49
N ASN A 516 1.92 15.15 -41.68
CA ASN A 516 1.89 16.17 -42.72
C ASN A 516 2.35 15.58 -44.07
N THR A 517 1.39 15.42 -44.98
CA THR A 517 1.59 14.88 -46.34
C THR A 517 1.67 15.95 -47.43
N SER A 518 1.75 17.24 -47.09
CA SER A 518 1.79 18.34 -48.08
C SER A 518 3.17 18.57 -48.71
N GLY A 519 4.18 17.78 -48.31
CA GLY A 519 5.57 17.90 -48.74
C GLY A 519 5.98 16.92 -49.84
N ALA A 520 7.25 16.97 -50.25
CA ALA A 520 7.81 15.97 -51.16
C ALA A 520 7.97 14.59 -50.49
N ASN A 521 8.30 14.60 -49.19
CA ASN A 521 8.23 13.43 -48.30
C ASN A 521 7.27 13.76 -47.15
N PRO A 522 6.47 12.80 -46.64
CA PRO A 522 5.58 13.01 -45.52
C PRO A 522 6.34 12.99 -44.19
N VAL A 523 5.93 13.85 -43.26
CA VAL A 523 6.58 14.06 -41.96
C VAL A 523 5.57 13.87 -40.83
N LEU A 524 5.91 13.04 -39.83
CA LEU A 524 5.13 12.88 -38.61
C LEU A 524 5.13 14.20 -37.81
N VAL A 525 3.97 14.65 -37.35
CA VAL A 525 3.82 15.91 -36.60
C VAL A 525 3.36 15.72 -35.16
N ASP A 526 2.59 14.65 -34.85
CA ASP A 526 2.24 14.20 -33.50
C ASP A 526 1.83 12.72 -33.49
N GLY A 527 1.79 12.11 -32.30
CA GLY A 527 1.31 10.72 -32.12
C GLY A 527 2.23 9.62 -32.68
N GLY A 528 1.83 8.36 -32.48
CA GLY A 528 2.67 7.17 -32.62
C GLY A 528 3.39 6.78 -31.32
N LYS A 529 3.99 5.59 -31.27
CA LYS A 529 4.85 5.17 -30.14
C LYS A 529 6.29 5.66 -30.35
N HIS A 530 6.88 6.19 -29.27
CA HIS A 530 8.23 6.75 -29.22
C HIS A 530 8.93 6.35 -27.91
N TYR A 531 10.28 6.39 -27.90
CA TYR A 531 11.07 6.30 -26.67
C TYR A 531 10.59 7.30 -25.60
N GLY A 532 10.53 6.87 -24.34
CA GLY A 532 9.86 7.61 -23.28
C GLY A 532 10.02 7.02 -21.89
N HIS A 533 9.17 7.46 -20.97
CA HIS A 533 9.14 7.02 -19.58
C HIS A 533 7.82 7.42 -18.93
N LEU A 534 7.53 6.85 -17.76
CA LEU A 534 6.39 7.24 -16.94
C LEU A 534 6.86 8.17 -15.82
N GLU A 535 6.41 9.44 -15.85
CA GLU A 535 6.65 10.40 -14.77
C GLU A 535 5.54 10.28 -13.73
N VAL A 536 5.89 9.88 -12.51
CA VAL A 536 4.96 9.75 -11.38
C VAL A 536 5.19 10.91 -10.41
N ASN A 537 4.17 11.76 -10.25
CA ASN A 537 4.17 12.90 -9.34
C ASN A 537 3.22 12.63 -8.17
N LEU A 538 3.72 12.75 -6.94
CA LEU A 538 2.95 12.63 -5.71
C LEU A 538 2.89 14.01 -5.03
N GLU A 539 1.71 14.37 -4.53
CA GLU A 539 1.50 15.60 -3.75
C GLU A 539 0.61 15.33 -2.53
N ARG A 540 1.05 15.80 -1.36
CA ARG A 540 0.34 15.66 -0.09
C ARG A 540 -0.84 16.61 -0.02
N SER A 541 -1.97 16.12 0.45
CA SER A 541 -3.18 16.90 0.68
C SER A 541 -3.81 16.53 2.01
N VAL A 542 -4.41 17.50 2.71
CA VAL A 542 -5.09 17.28 4.00
C VAL A 542 -6.48 17.91 3.93
N GLU A 543 -7.50 17.11 4.21
CA GLU A 543 -8.90 17.56 4.25
C GLU A 543 -9.55 17.13 5.56
N GLY A 544 -9.86 18.09 6.42
CA GLY A 544 -10.38 17.82 7.76
C GLY A 544 -9.32 17.15 8.65
N ASP A 545 -9.57 15.91 9.07
CA ASP A 545 -8.65 15.08 9.85
C ASP A 545 -7.99 13.96 9.03
N GLN A 546 -8.11 13.98 7.69
CA GLN A 546 -7.62 12.94 6.80
C GLN A 546 -6.48 13.45 5.90
N GLU A 547 -5.35 12.75 5.93
CA GLU A 547 -4.24 12.92 5.00
C GLU A 547 -4.48 12.06 3.74
N TYR A 548 -4.17 12.62 2.58
CA TYR A 548 -4.27 12.02 1.26
C TYR A 548 -2.97 12.24 0.47
N ALA A 549 -2.67 11.32 -0.44
CA ALA A 549 -1.76 11.54 -1.55
C ALA A 549 -2.53 11.70 -2.85
N LEU A 550 -2.24 12.77 -3.59
CA LEU A 550 -2.62 12.94 -4.98
C LEU A 550 -1.50 12.30 -5.81
N VAL A 551 -1.81 11.23 -6.54
CA VAL A 551 -0.83 10.49 -7.35
C VAL A 551 -1.18 10.67 -8.83
N ASN A 552 -0.32 11.37 -9.55
CA ASN A 552 -0.43 11.65 -10.97
C ASN A 552 0.57 10.77 -11.74
N PHE A 553 0.06 10.02 -12.72
CA PHE A 553 0.86 9.23 -13.66
C PHE A 553 0.80 9.93 -15.02
N THR A 554 1.94 10.46 -15.46
CA THR A 554 2.07 11.18 -16.73
C THR A 554 2.96 10.38 -17.67
N PRO A 555 2.43 9.71 -18.70
CA PRO A 555 3.23 9.00 -19.69
C PRO A 555 3.90 10.00 -20.66
N VAL A 556 5.23 10.05 -20.65
CA VAL A 556 6.09 11.03 -21.34
C VAL A 556 6.81 10.37 -22.52
N TYR A 557 7.05 11.12 -23.60
CA TYR A 557 7.84 10.63 -24.73
C TYR A 557 8.73 11.69 -25.39
N SER A 558 9.75 11.18 -26.09
CA SER A 558 10.86 11.89 -26.73
C SER A 558 10.60 12.03 -28.23
N PHE A 559 9.82 13.04 -28.63
CA PHE A 559 9.36 13.17 -30.01
C PHE A 559 10.42 13.79 -30.94
N PRO A 560 10.88 13.11 -32.00
CA PRO A 560 11.88 13.63 -32.93
C PRO A 560 11.23 14.53 -34.01
N VAL A 561 11.47 15.84 -33.94
CA VAL A 561 11.00 16.78 -34.97
C VAL A 561 11.99 16.80 -36.13
N VAL A 562 11.52 16.43 -37.33
CA VAL A 562 12.35 16.34 -38.56
C VAL A 562 11.86 17.28 -39.67
N ASP A 563 12.72 17.61 -40.64
CA ASP A 563 12.33 18.30 -41.88
C ASP A 563 11.84 17.32 -42.98
N GLN A 564 11.42 17.86 -44.14
CA GLN A 564 11.00 17.05 -45.30
C GLN A 564 12.13 16.25 -45.98
N ASN A 565 13.38 16.38 -45.50
CA ASN A 565 14.51 15.55 -45.92
C ASN A 565 14.88 14.53 -44.82
N TYR A 566 14.07 14.40 -43.77
CA TYR A 566 14.36 13.62 -42.56
C TYR A 566 15.67 14.01 -41.85
N ASN A 567 15.98 15.30 -41.79
CA ASN A 567 17.01 15.85 -40.90
C ASN A 567 16.39 16.17 -39.55
N LEU A 568 16.92 15.61 -38.46
CA LEU A 568 16.51 15.95 -37.09
C LEU A 568 16.78 17.43 -36.79
N GLN A 569 15.72 18.15 -36.41
CA GLN A 569 15.77 19.56 -36.03
C GLN A 569 15.94 19.73 -34.51
N LYS A 570 15.20 18.91 -33.74
CA LYS A 570 15.23 18.83 -32.26
C LYS A 570 14.48 17.58 -31.79
N VAL A 571 14.62 17.23 -30.52
CA VAL A 571 13.69 16.33 -29.81
C VAL A 571 12.87 17.16 -28.82
N GLU A 572 11.60 16.80 -28.63
CA GLU A 572 10.67 17.48 -27.72
C GLU A 572 10.17 16.52 -26.63
N ARG A 573 10.06 17.01 -25.38
CA ARG A 573 9.24 16.35 -24.35
C ARG A 573 7.77 16.52 -24.73
N ARG A 574 7.09 15.41 -24.98
CA ARG A 574 5.63 15.35 -25.14
C ARG A 574 5.01 14.42 -24.11
N VAL A 575 3.69 14.46 -24.00
CA VAL A 575 2.90 13.71 -23.03
C VAL A 575 1.75 13.03 -23.78
N TYR A 576 1.56 11.73 -23.58
CA TYR A 576 0.40 11.05 -24.16
C TYR A 576 -0.88 11.42 -23.40
N LYS A 577 -2.04 11.28 -24.04
CA LYS A 577 -3.33 11.76 -23.51
C LYS A 577 -3.85 10.95 -22.30
N ASP A 578 -3.16 9.88 -21.91
CA ASP A 578 -3.54 8.96 -20.84
C ASP A 578 -2.96 9.34 -19.46
N VAL A 579 -3.25 10.57 -19.02
CA VAL A 579 -2.78 11.06 -17.71
C VAL A 579 -3.75 10.61 -16.61
N VAL A 580 -3.33 9.65 -15.78
CA VAL A 580 -4.14 9.13 -14.67
C VAL A 580 -3.89 9.94 -13.40
N ASN A 581 -4.95 10.26 -12.67
CA ASN A 581 -4.88 10.98 -11.40
C ASN A 581 -5.69 10.21 -10.34
N LEU A 582 -5.02 9.80 -9.26
CA LEU A 582 -5.64 9.17 -8.09
C LEU A 582 -5.57 10.10 -6.87
N LYS A 583 -6.50 9.91 -5.93
CA LYS A 583 -6.47 10.51 -4.60
C LYS A 583 -6.64 9.40 -3.57
N ILE A 584 -5.55 9.04 -2.91
CA ILE A 584 -5.43 7.87 -2.04
C ILE A 584 -5.40 8.35 -0.59
N PRO A 585 -6.28 7.88 0.31
CA PRO A 585 -6.19 8.20 1.73
C PRO A 585 -4.97 7.50 2.34
N LEU A 586 -4.13 8.23 3.07
CA LEU A 586 -2.97 7.64 3.77
C LEU A 586 -3.34 7.26 5.20
N ARG A 587 -3.55 8.28 6.03
CA ARG A 587 -3.75 8.18 7.48
C ARG A 587 -4.60 9.34 7.97
N LYS A 588 -5.21 9.20 9.15
CA LYS A 588 -5.74 10.38 9.83
C LYS A 588 -4.58 11.20 10.37
N THR A 589 -4.62 12.52 10.16
CA THR A 589 -3.60 13.42 10.71
C THR A 589 -3.63 13.32 12.23
N ALA A 590 -2.48 13.07 12.86
CA ALA A 590 -2.38 12.97 14.30
C ALA A 590 -2.93 14.24 14.96
N ALA A 591 -3.83 14.06 15.93
CA ALA A 591 -4.52 15.18 16.57
C ALA A 591 -3.52 16.06 17.34
N THR A 592 -3.66 17.38 17.22
CA THR A 592 -2.80 18.38 17.87
C THR A 592 -2.55 18.05 19.35
N PRO A 593 -1.29 17.98 19.82
CA PRO A 593 -0.97 17.67 21.21
C PRO A 593 -1.63 18.64 22.20
N VAL A 594 -2.56 18.13 23.00
CA VAL A 594 -3.19 18.89 24.10
C VAL A 594 -2.45 18.55 25.39
N PHE A 595 -1.51 19.41 25.77
CA PHE A 595 -0.78 19.30 27.04
C PHE A 595 -1.75 19.33 28.25
N LYS A 596 -1.35 18.74 29.37
CA LYS A 596 -2.05 18.92 30.65
C LYS A 596 -1.59 20.19 31.35
N ASP A 597 -2.51 20.92 31.97
CA ASP A 597 -2.16 22.05 32.86
C ASP A 597 -1.31 21.56 34.05
N ALA A 598 -1.62 20.37 34.57
CA ALA A 598 -0.92 19.76 35.70
C ALA A 598 -0.94 18.22 35.68
N LEU A 599 0.02 17.62 36.35
CA LEU A 599 0.15 16.17 36.59
C LEU A 599 0.55 15.95 38.05
N THR A 600 -0.15 15.08 38.79
CA THR A 600 0.17 14.83 40.21
C THR A 600 0.77 13.43 40.37
N LEU A 601 1.97 13.38 40.94
CA LEU A 601 2.72 12.14 41.23
C LEU A 601 2.84 11.94 42.74
N ASN A 602 2.90 10.69 43.18
CA ASN A 602 3.16 10.34 44.58
C ASN A 602 4.45 9.49 44.62
N LEU A 603 5.38 9.81 45.51
CA LEU A 603 6.58 9.01 45.75
C LEU A 603 6.25 7.68 46.42
N ASP A 604 7.08 6.67 46.17
CA ASP A 604 7.01 5.35 46.80
C ASP A 604 7.75 5.30 48.17
N GLU A 605 7.82 4.11 48.77
CA GLU A 605 8.51 3.88 50.04
C GLU A 605 10.04 4.06 49.98
N ASN A 606 10.61 4.17 48.78
CA ASN A 606 12.02 4.48 48.51
C ASN A 606 12.24 5.97 48.15
N GLY A 607 11.17 6.77 48.12
CA GLY A 607 11.21 8.19 47.80
C GLY A 607 11.33 8.51 46.32
N VAL A 608 10.86 7.62 45.42
CA VAL A 608 10.94 7.80 43.95
C VAL A 608 9.62 7.51 43.21
N VAL A 609 9.49 8.05 41.99
CA VAL A 609 8.42 7.72 41.02
C VAL A 609 8.87 8.08 39.60
N SER A 610 8.36 7.41 38.57
CA SER A 610 8.67 7.71 37.17
C SER A 610 7.42 7.91 36.31
N THR A 611 7.61 8.50 35.13
CA THR A 611 6.54 8.81 34.16
C THR A 611 6.96 8.44 32.73
N VAL A 612 5.98 8.29 31.85
CA VAL A 612 6.17 8.10 30.40
C VAL A 612 5.65 9.32 29.64
N ALA A 613 6.10 9.55 28.40
CA ALA A 613 5.79 10.76 27.64
C ALA A 613 4.28 11.05 27.50
N SER A 614 3.44 10.02 27.29
CA SER A 614 1.98 10.14 27.22
C SER A 614 1.32 10.66 28.52
N SER A 615 2.01 10.58 29.67
CA SER A 615 1.52 11.11 30.96
C SER A 615 1.27 12.62 30.94
N TYR A 616 1.93 13.34 30.03
CA TYR A 616 1.94 14.81 29.94
C TYR A 616 0.80 15.39 29.09
N PHE A 617 0.04 14.53 28.41
CA PHE A 617 -0.99 14.91 27.45
C PHE A 617 -2.39 14.49 27.89
N THR A 618 -3.38 15.31 27.53
CA THR A 618 -4.82 15.06 27.68
C THR A 618 -5.35 14.32 26.44
N SER A 619 -4.86 14.70 25.27
CA SER A 619 -5.08 14.05 23.96
C SER A 619 -3.96 14.46 22.99
N GLY A 620 -3.90 13.86 21.80
CA GLY A 620 -2.91 14.22 20.78
C GLY A 620 -1.48 13.74 21.05
N TYR A 621 -1.32 12.71 21.89
CA TYR A 621 -0.08 11.94 21.96
C TYR A 621 -0.02 10.97 20.77
N SER A 622 1.05 11.00 19.98
CA SER A 622 1.31 10.10 18.86
C SER A 622 2.69 9.44 19.01
N ALA A 623 2.89 8.28 18.39
CA ALA A 623 4.22 7.69 18.24
C ALA A 623 5.07 8.44 17.18
N ASP A 624 4.42 9.10 16.22
CA ASP A 624 5.03 9.81 15.08
C ASP A 624 5.77 11.10 15.49
N TYR A 625 5.59 11.54 16.74
CA TYR A 625 6.18 12.76 17.29
C TYR A 625 7.37 12.43 18.19
N THR A 626 8.41 13.28 18.14
CA THR A 626 9.52 13.21 19.09
C THR A 626 9.29 14.18 20.25
N TYR A 627 9.63 13.75 21.45
CA TYR A 627 9.33 14.47 22.69
C TYR A 627 10.60 14.83 23.45
N GLN A 628 10.93 16.12 23.53
CA GLN A 628 12.03 16.63 24.34
C GLN A 628 11.48 17.29 25.61
N PHE A 629 11.91 16.79 26.77
CA PHE A 629 11.52 17.28 28.09
C PHE A 629 12.63 18.14 28.70
N SER A 630 12.29 19.18 29.46
CA SER A 630 13.28 20.01 30.18
C SER A 630 14.01 19.32 31.33
N ARG A 631 13.65 18.06 31.65
CA ARG A 631 14.23 17.23 32.70
C ARG A 631 14.02 15.74 32.38
N GLU A 632 14.68 14.88 33.15
CA GLU A 632 14.38 13.45 33.18
C GLU A 632 12.97 13.17 33.74
N LEU A 633 12.35 12.08 33.26
CA LEU A 633 10.99 11.66 33.62
C LEU A 633 10.90 10.84 34.93
N ALA A 634 12.03 10.64 35.60
CA ALA A 634 12.09 10.15 36.98
C ALA A 634 12.07 11.33 37.97
N TYR A 635 11.48 11.11 39.15
CA TYR A 635 11.30 12.09 40.21
C TYR A 635 11.66 11.45 41.57
N SER A 636 12.17 12.27 42.49
CA SER A 636 12.56 11.81 43.83
C SER A 636 12.14 12.78 44.94
N CYS A 637 12.55 12.52 46.19
CA CYS A 637 12.39 13.44 47.33
C CYS A 637 12.96 14.85 47.08
N THR A 638 13.94 15.04 46.20
CA THR A 638 14.43 16.38 45.81
C THR A 638 13.46 17.13 44.89
N ASP A 639 12.49 16.42 44.31
CA ASP A 639 11.52 16.92 43.36
C ASP A 639 10.17 17.31 43.97
N LEU A 640 10.03 17.26 45.30
CA LEU A 640 8.80 17.65 45.99
C LEU A 640 8.32 19.07 45.63
N GLY A 641 7.00 19.23 45.61
CA GLY A 641 6.31 20.45 45.18
C GLY A 641 6.02 20.48 43.69
N ILE A 642 5.79 21.69 43.14
CA ILE A 642 5.50 21.89 41.72
C ILE A 642 6.80 22.08 40.94
N LYS A 643 7.00 21.29 39.88
CA LYS A 643 8.04 21.46 38.87
C LYS A 643 7.37 21.78 37.54
N GLU A 644 7.90 22.78 36.84
CA GLU A 644 7.46 23.11 35.49
C GLU A 644 8.29 22.30 34.48
N VAL A 645 7.62 21.41 33.76
CA VAL A 645 8.23 20.57 32.74
C VAL A 645 7.82 21.11 31.38
N GLU A 646 8.76 21.76 30.72
CA GLU A 646 8.58 22.14 29.32
C GLU A 646 8.70 20.86 28.47
N VAL A 647 7.70 20.65 27.63
CA VAL A 647 7.62 19.53 26.69
C VAL A 647 7.57 20.13 25.30
N LYS A 648 8.68 20.00 24.57
CA LYS A 648 8.75 20.28 23.14
C LYS A 648 8.33 19.03 22.38
N VAL A 649 7.31 19.17 21.54
CA VAL A 649 6.82 18.12 20.65
C VAL A 649 7.22 18.50 19.24
N SER A 650 8.01 17.64 18.60
CA SER A 650 8.53 17.88 17.26
C SER A 650 7.96 16.86 16.27
N GLU A 651 7.39 17.38 15.19
CA GLU A 651 6.97 16.65 14.00
C GLU A 651 7.93 17.04 12.87
N ALA A 652 8.30 16.10 11.99
CA ALA A 652 9.29 16.36 10.94
C ALA A 652 10.67 16.86 11.45
N GLY A 653 11.00 16.64 12.73
CA GLY A 653 12.19 17.19 13.38
C GLY A 653 12.07 18.66 13.81
N GLU A 654 11.04 19.39 13.37
CA GLU A 654 10.76 20.76 13.82
C GLU A 654 9.88 20.78 15.07
N VAL A 655 10.21 21.64 16.05
CA VAL A 655 9.39 21.86 17.25
C VAL A 655 8.11 22.62 16.87
N LYS A 656 7.05 21.89 16.50
CA LYS A 656 5.74 22.47 16.16
C LYS A 656 4.98 22.95 17.40
N TRP A 657 5.12 22.26 18.53
CA TRP A 657 4.41 22.59 19.77
C TRP A 657 5.33 22.61 20.98
N THR A 658 5.12 23.55 21.89
CA THR A 658 5.78 23.61 23.19
C THR A 658 4.75 23.92 24.26
N GLY A 659 4.69 23.11 25.31
CA GLY A 659 3.78 23.29 26.44
C GLY A 659 4.50 23.07 27.76
N VAL A 660 4.04 23.72 28.83
CA VAL A 660 4.63 23.61 30.17
C VAL A 660 3.64 22.94 31.11
N VAL A 661 3.92 21.69 31.47
CA VAL A 661 3.07 20.88 32.37
C VAL A 661 3.55 21.07 33.80
N LYS A 662 2.64 21.41 34.73
CA LYS A 662 2.97 21.59 36.15
C LYS A 662 2.92 20.24 36.88
N VAL A 663 4.06 19.56 36.96
CA VAL A 663 4.18 18.28 37.68
C VAL A 663 4.28 18.56 39.18
N THR A 664 3.24 18.18 39.92
CA THR A 664 3.20 18.25 41.38
C THR A 664 3.64 16.91 41.95
N VAL A 665 4.87 16.84 42.47
CA VAL A 665 5.36 15.65 43.18
C VAL A 665 5.02 15.78 44.66
N LEU A 666 4.33 14.77 45.18
CA LEU A 666 3.95 14.66 46.58
C LEU A 666 4.66 13.45 47.20
N ASP A 667 5.15 13.59 48.41
CA ASP A 667 5.29 12.46 49.31
C ASP A 667 4.01 12.35 50.16
N LYS A 668 3.60 11.12 50.45
CA LYS A 668 2.38 10.77 51.21
C LYS A 668 2.62 9.80 52.36
N ILE A 669 3.87 9.45 52.61
CA ILE A 669 4.29 8.51 53.65
C ILE A 669 4.64 9.32 54.90
N ALA A 670 4.32 8.78 56.08
CA ALA A 670 4.47 9.50 57.35
C ALA A 670 5.73 9.05 58.12
N PRO A 671 6.46 9.97 58.77
CA PRO A 671 7.65 9.65 59.56
C PRO A 671 7.40 8.69 60.74
N LYS A 672 8.46 8.06 61.25
CA LYS A 672 8.45 7.10 62.36
C LYS A 672 9.22 7.65 63.57
N VAL A 673 8.69 7.52 64.79
CA VAL A 673 9.18 8.24 66.00
C VAL A 673 9.13 7.43 67.31
N GLN A 674 10.04 7.71 68.26
CA GLN A 674 10.12 7.17 69.63
C GLN A 674 10.44 8.29 70.66
N VAL A 675 10.03 8.19 71.95
CA VAL A 675 9.86 9.38 72.86
C VAL A 675 10.21 9.22 74.38
N LYS A 676 10.39 10.35 75.13
CA LYS A 676 10.82 10.49 76.57
C LYS A 676 10.30 11.79 77.27
N ASN A 677 10.57 12.08 78.57
CA ASN A 677 9.93 13.15 79.42
C ASN A 677 10.87 14.31 79.96
N TYR A 678 10.34 15.48 80.44
CA TYR A 678 11.12 16.75 80.71
C TYR A 678 10.58 17.80 81.78
N THR A 679 11.18 19.02 81.96
CA THR A 679 10.87 20.14 82.93
C THR A 679 11.45 21.56 82.53
N ALA A 680 10.77 22.74 82.68
CA ALA A 680 11.12 24.06 82.00
C ALA A 680 10.72 25.47 82.64
N VAL A 681 10.98 26.64 81.96
CA VAL A 681 10.76 28.11 82.34
C VAL A 681 10.27 29.09 81.19
N ILE A 682 9.30 30.06 81.41
CA ILE A 682 8.08 30.42 80.53
C ILE A 682 7.84 32.07 80.55
N ASP A 683 6.70 32.82 80.24
CA ASP A 683 6.38 34.25 79.74
C ASP A 683 4.87 34.91 79.92
N LEU A 684 4.62 36.29 79.86
CA LEU A 684 3.44 37.28 80.15
C LEU A 684 3.24 38.79 79.50
N VAL A 685 4.05 39.92 79.61
CA VAL A 685 4.25 41.28 78.84
C VAL A 685 5.23 41.60 77.54
N THR A 686 6.34 40.90 77.08
CA THR A 686 7.05 40.82 75.73
C THR A 686 6.90 39.57 74.71
N SER A 687 6.87 38.26 75.10
CA SER A 687 6.52 36.94 74.41
C SER A 687 5.12 36.16 74.65
N LYS A 688 4.36 36.34 75.76
CA LYS A 688 3.17 35.66 76.43
C LYS A 688 3.24 34.15 76.63
N GLN A 689 4.26 33.55 76.04
CA GLN A 689 4.34 32.14 75.76
C GLN A 689 5.81 31.73 75.71
N PHE A 690 6.06 30.47 76.04
CA PHE A 690 7.41 29.94 76.17
C PHE A 690 7.86 29.34 74.85
N GLU A 691 8.98 28.63 74.87
CA GLU A 691 9.18 27.56 73.89
C GLU A 691 9.74 26.29 74.55
N LEU A 692 9.21 25.15 74.13
CA LEU A 692 9.67 23.80 74.46
C LEU A 692 10.33 23.21 73.22
N LYS A 693 11.45 22.51 73.38
CA LYS A 693 12.19 21.91 72.27
C LYS A 693 11.88 20.41 72.14
N ALA A 694 11.79 19.93 70.91
CA ALA A 694 11.40 18.56 70.61
C ALA A 694 12.43 17.53 71.13
N ASP A 695 13.72 17.83 71.05
CA ASP A 695 14.83 16.95 71.47
C ASP A 695 14.77 16.53 72.94
N PHE A 696 14.10 17.34 73.78
CA PHE A 696 13.81 17.01 75.18
C PHE A 696 12.94 15.75 75.31
N PHE A 697 12.18 15.41 74.26
CA PHE A 697 11.15 14.38 74.25
C PHE A 697 11.36 13.28 73.17
N ILE A 698 12.37 13.35 72.30
CA ILE A 698 12.63 12.35 71.23
C ILE A 698 13.68 11.31 71.67
N GLN A 699 13.56 10.06 71.19
CA GLN A 699 14.56 8.99 71.29
C GLN A 699 15.10 8.52 69.92
N ASN A 700 14.25 8.43 68.88
CA ASN A 700 14.66 8.05 67.51
C ASN A 700 13.66 8.58 66.46
N LEU A 701 14.10 8.73 65.21
CA LEU A 701 13.36 9.35 64.10
C LEU A 701 13.80 8.79 62.74
N SER A 702 12.88 8.51 61.80
CA SER A 702 13.20 8.13 60.41
C SER A 702 12.03 8.29 59.44
N ASP A 703 12.30 8.43 58.14
CA ASP A 703 11.32 8.72 57.08
C ASP A 703 11.84 8.27 55.68
N ASN A 704 11.05 8.36 54.60
CA ASN A 704 11.51 8.11 53.22
C ASN A 704 12.17 9.33 52.54
N CYS A 705 11.84 10.56 52.94
CA CYS A 705 12.45 11.80 52.43
C CYS A 705 13.26 12.54 53.51
N ALA A 706 14.03 11.78 54.30
CA ALA A 706 14.45 12.08 55.67
C ALA A 706 15.61 13.09 55.89
N ASP A 707 15.79 14.13 55.07
CA ASP A 707 16.88 15.10 55.27
C ASP A 707 16.64 16.05 56.46
N GLU A 708 15.42 16.56 56.64
CA GLU A 708 15.00 17.30 57.86
C GLU A 708 13.50 17.08 58.10
N LEU A 709 13.11 16.78 59.35
CA LEU A 709 11.72 16.51 59.75
C LEU A 709 11.22 17.58 60.75
N GLU A 710 10.04 18.16 60.50
CA GLU A 710 9.42 19.13 61.40
C GLU A 710 8.77 18.40 62.59
N VAL A 711 9.46 18.34 63.73
CA VAL A 711 8.86 17.83 64.98
C VAL A 711 8.08 18.93 65.69
N VAL A 712 6.76 18.93 65.50
CA VAL A 712 5.82 19.82 66.19
C VAL A 712 5.35 19.17 67.48
N ILE A 713 5.93 19.55 68.61
CA ILE A 713 5.40 19.13 69.92
C ILE A 713 4.20 20.01 70.31
N THR A 714 3.23 19.48 71.06
CA THR A 714 2.01 20.16 71.47
C THR A 714 1.72 19.89 72.95
N PRO A 715 1.80 20.90 73.84
CA PRO A 715 2.14 22.30 73.54
C PRO A 715 3.60 22.48 73.07
N LYS A 716 3.81 23.27 72.01
CA LYS A 716 5.14 23.79 71.62
C LYS A 716 5.51 25.00 72.46
N THR A 717 4.51 25.85 72.63
CA THR A 717 4.53 27.00 73.50
C THR A 717 3.34 26.82 74.44
N LEU A 718 3.61 26.83 75.73
CA LEU A 718 2.56 27.03 76.73
C LEU A 718 2.28 28.57 76.77
N GLY A 719 1.26 29.08 77.45
CA GLY A 719 0.99 30.52 77.53
C GLY A 719 0.12 30.93 78.71
N CYS A 720 0.17 32.21 79.13
CA CYS A 720 -0.29 32.83 80.42
C CYS A 720 -1.35 32.14 81.33
N GLY A 721 -2.23 31.27 80.85
CA GLY A 721 -3.10 30.41 81.67
C GLY A 721 -2.45 29.10 82.12
N ASP A 722 -1.64 28.46 81.27
CA ASP A 722 -1.00 27.13 81.48
C ASP A 722 0.00 27.08 82.65
N LEU A 723 0.25 28.23 83.26
CA LEU A 723 1.22 28.50 84.33
C LEU A 723 0.54 28.47 85.71
N THR A 724 -0.77 28.22 85.73
CA THR A 724 -1.62 28.21 86.93
C THR A 724 -2.11 26.81 87.30
N THR A 725 -1.70 25.78 86.53
CA THR A 725 -2.12 24.38 86.68
C THR A 725 -1.01 23.49 87.23
N LYS A 726 -1.37 22.53 88.10
CA LYS A 726 -0.41 21.57 88.68
C LYS A 726 0.16 20.61 87.63
N THR A 727 1.42 20.24 87.84
CA THR A 727 2.24 19.37 86.97
C THR A 727 2.04 17.89 87.29
N PRO A 728 2.39 16.95 86.38
CA PRO A 728 2.96 17.17 85.05
C PRO A 728 1.92 17.26 83.91
N ILE A 729 2.31 17.92 82.83
CA ILE A 729 1.50 18.17 81.62
C ILE A 729 1.86 17.19 80.51
N LYS A 730 0.86 16.74 79.75
CA LYS A 730 1.03 15.89 78.57
C LYS A 730 1.56 16.72 77.39
N VAL A 731 2.57 16.20 76.70
CA VAL A 731 3.13 16.75 75.46
C VAL A 731 2.91 15.71 74.35
N ASN A 732 2.04 16.00 73.40
CA ASN A 732 1.95 15.20 72.17
C ASN A 732 3.13 15.58 71.25
N LEU A 733 3.71 14.63 70.53
CA LEU A 733 4.70 14.91 69.48
C LEU A 733 4.07 14.57 68.13
N LEU A 734 3.92 15.55 67.25
CA LEU A 734 3.47 15.41 65.88
C LEU A 734 4.71 15.60 64.98
N VAL A 735 5.30 14.50 64.53
CA VAL A 735 6.43 14.54 63.59
C VAL A 735 5.90 14.64 62.18
N LYS A 736 6.40 15.59 61.40
CA LYS A 736 6.09 15.74 59.98
C LYS A 736 7.32 15.70 59.09
N ASP A 737 7.13 15.22 57.87
CA ASP A 737 8.01 15.47 56.74
C ASP A 737 7.75 16.86 56.11
N LYS A 738 8.49 17.18 55.03
CA LYS A 738 8.39 18.45 54.31
C LYS A 738 7.15 18.56 53.39
N SER A 739 6.47 17.46 53.09
CA SER A 739 5.17 17.42 52.39
C SER A 739 3.98 17.55 53.35
N GLY A 740 4.20 17.29 54.64
CA GLY A 740 3.26 17.52 55.73
C GLY A 740 2.47 16.29 56.18
N ASN A 741 2.86 15.08 55.77
CA ASN A 741 2.33 13.86 56.38
C ASN A 741 2.83 13.78 57.83
N ALA A 742 2.15 13.00 58.69
CA ALA A 742 2.38 13.15 60.12
C ALA A 742 2.12 11.89 60.96
N THR A 743 2.94 11.72 61.99
CA THR A 743 2.79 10.68 63.01
C THR A 743 2.76 11.28 64.41
N GLU A 744 1.77 10.86 65.22
CA GLU A 744 1.59 11.31 66.61
C GLU A 744 2.16 10.33 67.65
N SER A 745 2.75 10.89 68.71
CA SER A 745 3.25 10.18 69.90
C SER A 745 3.09 11.03 71.19
N VAL A 746 3.49 10.54 72.37
CA VAL A 746 3.16 11.18 73.68
C VAL A 746 4.28 11.11 74.72
N ALA A 747 4.51 12.24 75.41
CA ALA A 747 5.45 12.47 76.52
C ALA A 747 4.86 13.39 77.63
N TYR A 748 5.65 13.76 78.66
CA TYR A 748 5.20 14.53 79.85
C TYR A 748 6.23 15.58 80.41
N LEU A 749 5.76 16.65 81.08
CA LEU A 749 6.48 17.94 81.35
C LEU A 749 6.14 18.68 82.71
N THR A 750 6.98 19.63 83.20
CA THR A 750 6.85 20.49 84.44
C THR A 750 7.33 22.00 84.20
N ILE A 751 6.93 23.08 84.95
CA ILE A 751 6.74 24.52 84.45
C ILE A 751 7.04 25.80 85.37
N GLU A 752 7.36 27.04 84.82
CA GLU A 752 7.49 28.45 85.41
C GLU A 752 7.03 29.75 84.55
N THR A 753 7.67 30.99 84.52
CA THR A 753 7.08 32.34 84.02
C THR A 753 7.97 33.64 83.61
N THR A 754 7.65 34.50 82.57
CA THR A 754 8.13 35.93 82.17
C THR A 754 7.15 36.93 81.34
N GLU A 755 7.19 37.37 79.99
CA GLU A 755 6.36 38.51 79.32
C GLU A 755 5.54 38.39 77.76
N SER A 756 4.40 39.05 76.96
CA SER A 756 3.87 39.67 75.42
C SER A 756 3.05 41.00 74.70
N LYS A 757 1.75 41.06 74.09
CA LYS A 757 1.08 41.52 72.67
C LYS A 757 0.69 43.02 71.95
N LYS A 758 -0.30 43.32 70.93
CA LYS A 758 -0.64 44.57 69.91
C LYS A 758 -2.13 44.98 69.18
N ILE A 759 -2.48 46.13 68.37
CA ILE A 759 -3.84 46.89 67.85
C ILE A 759 -4.23 47.35 66.30
N SER A 760 -5.23 48.29 65.94
CA SER A 760 -6.00 48.76 64.63
C SER A 760 -6.30 50.32 64.13
N ILE A 761 -7.12 50.68 63.04
CA ILE A 761 -7.65 52.06 62.47
C ILE A 761 -8.74 52.08 61.26
N SER A 762 -9.38 53.22 60.78
CA SER A 762 -10.16 53.39 59.46
C SER A 762 -10.39 54.84 58.78
N GLY A 763 -10.70 54.98 57.43
CA GLY A 763 -11.21 56.22 56.70
C GLY A 763 -11.09 56.38 55.10
N PRO A 764 -11.56 57.47 54.40
CA PRO A 764 -11.64 57.66 52.90
C PRO A 764 -10.43 58.29 52.11
N THR A 765 -10.42 58.21 50.75
CA THR A 765 -9.15 58.23 49.95
C THR A 765 -9.02 58.97 48.56
N LYS A 766 -9.95 59.77 48.01
CA LYS A 766 -9.73 60.52 46.73
C LYS A 766 -10.51 61.86 46.65
N GLY A 767 -10.18 62.74 45.68
CA GLY A 767 -10.91 63.99 45.42
C GLY A 767 -10.46 64.76 44.16
N VAL A 768 -11.11 65.88 43.86
CA VAL A 768 -10.70 66.89 42.86
C VAL A 768 -9.95 68.03 43.58
N LYS A 769 -9.12 68.81 42.90
CA LYS A 769 -8.13 69.76 43.47
C LYS A 769 -8.74 70.92 44.31
N GLY A 770 -9.25 70.61 45.52
CA GLY A 770 -9.80 71.57 46.48
C GLY A 770 -10.77 71.05 47.57
N SER A 771 -10.62 69.84 48.14
CA SER A 771 -11.62 69.21 49.06
C SER A 771 -11.07 68.44 50.30
N THR A 772 -11.93 67.93 51.20
CA THR A 772 -11.60 67.45 52.60
C THR A 772 -12.38 66.17 53.04
N VAL A 773 -11.83 65.32 53.94
CA VAL A 773 -12.38 64.00 54.44
C VAL A 773 -12.08 63.67 55.96
N LYS A 774 -12.55 62.53 56.54
CA LYS A 774 -12.55 62.15 58.01
C LYS A 774 -12.14 60.67 58.35
N LEU A 775 -11.54 60.36 59.53
CA LEU A 775 -10.98 59.06 59.99
C LEU A 775 -11.33 58.68 61.48
N THR A 776 -11.20 57.39 61.91
CA THR A 776 -11.61 56.85 63.25
C THR A 776 -10.76 55.65 63.83
N LEU A 777 -10.74 55.41 65.16
CA LEU A 777 -9.96 54.38 65.93
C LEU A 777 -10.78 53.19 66.49
N GLY A 778 -10.15 52.01 66.69
CA GLY A 778 -10.73 50.77 67.25
C GLY A 778 -10.70 50.59 68.78
N SER A 779 -10.56 49.34 69.29
CA SER A 779 -10.62 48.99 70.73
C SER A 779 -10.18 47.56 71.18
N GLU A 780 -9.11 46.96 70.67
CA GLU A 780 -8.96 45.48 70.71
C GLU A 780 -8.27 44.84 71.95
N PHE A 781 -7.96 45.60 73.01
CA PHE A 781 -7.63 45.09 74.36
C PHE A 781 -7.68 46.19 75.42
N ASP A 782 -7.61 45.89 76.72
CA ASP A 782 -7.88 46.90 77.76
C ASP A 782 -6.75 47.95 77.89
N TYR A 783 -7.12 49.22 77.72
CA TYR A 783 -6.19 50.31 77.42
C TYR A 783 -6.77 51.71 77.66
N THR A 784 -5.88 52.64 77.97
CA THR A 784 -6.10 54.07 77.68
C THR A 784 -5.58 54.36 76.28
N VAL A 785 -6.35 55.05 75.42
CA VAL A 785 -5.84 55.65 74.19
C VAL A 785 -4.78 56.68 74.58
N GLU A 786 -3.56 56.57 74.04
CA GLU A 786 -2.45 57.47 74.41
C GLU A 786 -2.22 58.59 73.38
N ALA A 787 -2.23 58.29 72.08
CA ALA A 787 -1.97 59.29 71.02
C ALA A 787 -2.39 58.83 69.59
N TRP A 788 -2.52 59.80 68.68
CA TRP A 788 -2.81 59.68 67.24
C TRP A 788 -1.67 60.26 66.36
N TYR A 789 -1.49 59.74 65.14
CA TYR A 789 -0.37 60.06 64.23
C TYR A 789 -0.79 60.20 62.76
N LYS A 790 -0.06 61.01 61.97
CA LYS A 790 0.01 61.01 60.50
C LYS A 790 1.33 60.34 60.07
N GLY A 791 1.28 59.09 59.62
CA GLY A 791 2.46 58.24 59.42
C GLY A 791 3.15 57.99 60.76
N ASP A 792 4.27 58.66 60.98
CA ASP A 792 5.01 58.69 62.25
C ASP A 792 4.91 60.03 63.00
N GLU A 793 4.32 61.06 62.39
CA GLU A 793 4.19 62.40 62.98
C GLU A 793 2.98 62.46 63.92
N GLN A 794 3.19 62.75 65.21
CA GLN A 794 2.07 62.78 66.17
C GLN A 794 1.16 64.00 65.95
N LEU A 795 -0.13 63.75 65.77
CA LEU A 795 -1.12 64.80 65.58
C LEU A 795 -1.57 65.38 66.93
N SER A 796 -1.98 66.66 66.90
CA SER A 796 -2.29 67.48 68.09
C SER A 796 -3.11 66.71 69.13
N ALA A 797 -2.57 66.60 70.36
CA ALA A 797 -2.88 65.62 71.41
C ALA A 797 -4.37 65.24 71.58
N ASN A 798 -4.83 64.35 70.70
CA ASN A 798 -6.18 63.85 70.65
C ASN A 798 -6.23 62.47 71.33
N THR A 799 -6.86 62.41 72.50
CA THR A 799 -7.10 61.15 73.25
C THR A 799 -8.47 60.54 72.95
N THR A 800 -9.24 61.16 72.03
CA THR A 800 -10.50 60.62 71.50
C THR A 800 -10.23 59.66 70.34
N LYS A 801 -11.28 59.14 69.71
CA LYS A 801 -11.18 58.11 68.66
C LYS A 801 -11.41 58.61 67.22
N GLU A 802 -11.27 59.91 66.91
CA GLU A 802 -11.61 60.47 65.57
C GLU A 802 -10.68 61.63 65.08
N LEU A 803 -10.60 61.86 63.75
CA LEU A 803 -9.67 62.80 63.07
C LEU A 803 -10.16 63.27 61.67
N SER A 804 -9.68 64.39 61.09
CA SER A 804 -10.04 64.89 59.72
C SER A 804 -8.87 65.50 58.92
N VAL A 805 -8.90 65.41 57.57
CA VAL A 805 -7.77 65.76 56.66
C VAL A 805 -8.18 66.28 55.26
N SER A 806 -7.35 67.10 54.61
CA SER A 806 -7.57 67.66 53.24
C SER A 806 -6.39 67.49 52.26
N VAL A 807 -5.37 66.71 52.63
CA VAL A 807 -4.13 66.49 51.86
C VAL A 807 -3.74 65.01 51.97
N ALA A 808 -3.17 64.44 50.90
CA ALA A 808 -2.70 63.04 50.84
C ALA A 808 -1.77 62.64 52.01
N GLY A 809 -1.64 61.32 52.28
CA GLY A 809 -0.79 60.76 53.34
C GLY A 809 -1.49 59.81 54.33
N VAL A 810 -0.73 59.32 55.32
CA VAL A 810 -0.93 58.06 56.11
C VAL A 810 -1.20 58.30 57.61
N TYR A 811 -1.70 57.36 58.45
CA TYR A 811 -2.10 57.59 59.88
C TYR A 811 -1.87 56.39 60.84
N ARG A 812 -1.92 56.53 62.19
CA ARG A 812 -2.01 55.43 63.25
C ARG A 812 -2.14 55.91 64.72
N ALA A 813 -2.15 55.02 65.75
CA ALA A 813 -2.29 55.35 67.19
C ALA A 813 -1.50 54.47 68.23
N LYS A 814 -1.46 54.87 69.52
CA LYS A 814 -0.79 54.22 70.68
C LYS A 814 -1.72 54.03 71.89
N VAL A 815 -1.46 53.02 72.76
CA VAL A 815 -2.42 52.46 73.75
C VAL A 815 -1.75 51.83 75.01
N LYS A 816 -2.29 52.02 76.25
CA LYS A 816 -1.64 51.56 77.52
C LYS A 816 -1.56 50.03 77.68
N PRO A 817 -0.36 49.45 77.98
CA PRO A 817 -0.11 48.06 78.39
C PRO A 817 -0.80 47.51 79.65
N VAL A 818 -1.34 46.28 79.53
CA VAL A 818 -1.44 45.25 80.58
C VAL A 818 -0.58 44.03 80.20
N ASN A 819 0.44 44.17 79.32
CA ASN A 819 0.71 43.34 78.11
C ASN A 819 0.84 41.80 78.12
N GLY A 820 0.45 41.04 79.15
CA GLY A 820 -0.88 40.42 79.18
C GLY A 820 -1.81 40.83 78.02
N CYS A 821 -2.19 42.11 77.92
CA CYS A 821 -2.46 42.80 76.64
C CYS A 821 -2.32 44.34 76.81
N SER A 822 -1.45 45.03 76.05
CA SER A 822 -1.66 46.30 75.33
C SER A 822 -0.38 47.03 74.76
N VAL A 823 -0.37 47.72 73.57
CA VAL A 823 0.68 48.73 73.10
C VAL A 823 0.43 49.67 71.87
N PHE A 824 0.17 49.22 70.61
CA PHE A 824 0.28 50.07 69.37
C PHE A 824 -0.60 49.65 68.13
N SER A 825 -0.97 50.58 67.22
CA SER A 825 -1.95 50.41 66.08
C SER A 825 -1.55 50.84 64.60
N ASN A 826 -2.50 50.99 63.61
CA ASN A 826 -2.38 50.77 62.10
C ASN A 826 -2.81 51.95 61.07
N SER A 827 -2.80 51.85 59.67
CA SER A 827 -2.70 52.96 58.57
C SER A 827 -3.39 52.94 57.09
N ILE A 828 -3.29 53.97 56.13
CA ILE A 828 -3.88 54.14 54.68
C ILE A 828 -3.32 55.31 53.67
N ASP A 829 -3.70 55.54 52.33
CA ASP A 829 -3.21 56.63 51.30
C ASP A 829 -4.06 57.05 49.96
N VAL A 830 -3.63 57.95 48.97
CA VAL A 830 -4.39 58.73 47.84
C VAL A 830 -3.66 59.23 46.47
N ARG A 831 -4.17 59.20 45.15
CA ARG A 831 -3.54 59.69 43.78
C ARG A 831 -4.43 60.00 42.44
N PHE A 832 -3.96 60.67 41.29
CA PHE A 832 -4.68 61.08 39.95
C PHE A 832 -3.89 61.73 38.65
N GLU A 833 -4.35 61.68 37.32
CA GLU A 833 -3.59 61.93 35.96
C GLU A 833 -4.34 62.40 34.54
N GLU A 834 -3.69 62.86 33.37
CA GLU A 834 -4.19 63.51 31.99
C GLU A 834 -3.24 63.41 30.64
N ALA A 835 -3.28 63.79 29.28
CA ALA A 835 -4.12 64.22 28.00
C ALA A 835 -3.36 64.36 26.51
N THR A 836 -3.93 64.62 25.23
CA THR A 836 -3.26 64.59 23.76
C THR A 836 -3.62 65.53 22.43
N GLU A 837 -3.62 65.15 21.06
CA GLU A 837 -3.08 65.90 19.75
C GLU A 837 -3.77 66.10 18.22
N THR A 838 -3.13 66.01 16.95
CA THR A 838 -3.37 66.78 15.55
C THR A 838 -3.41 66.16 14.00
N PRO A 839 -3.81 66.87 12.81
CA PRO A 839 -4.39 66.42 11.41
C PRO A 839 -3.72 66.64 9.92
N VAL A 840 -4.18 66.04 8.72
CA VAL A 840 -4.06 66.39 7.17
C VAL A 840 -4.85 65.50 6.05
N THR A 841 -5.21 65.89 4.75
CA THR A 841 -6.08 65.23 3.60
C THR A 841 -5.48 64.46 2.31
N LYS A 842 -6.24 63.72 1.40
CA LYS A 842 -5.85 62.88 0.16
C LYS A 842 -6.67 63.00 -1.20
N ASP A 843 -6.18 62.39 -2.33
CA ASP A 843 -6.74 62.38 -3.73
C ASP A 843 -7.65 61.21 -4.24
N LYS A 844 -7.33 59.90 -4.02
CA LYS A 844 -8.12 58.75 -4.56
C LYS A 844 -8.14 57.54 -3.61
N VAL A 845 -9.15 56.67 -3.72
CA VAL A 845 -9.31 55.48 -2.87
C VAL A 845 -9.80 54.26 -3.65
N GLU A 846 -9.23 53.08 -3.38
CA GLU A 846 -9.81 51.80 -3.81
C GLU A 846 -10.53 51.15 -2.62
N LEU A 847 -11.72 50.59 -2.87
CA LEU A 847 -12.56 49.91 -1.89
C LEU A 847 -12.83 48.49 -2.36
N LEU A 848 -12.34 47.53 -1.57
CA LEU A 848 -12.74 46.14 -1.71
C LEU A 848 -14.03 45.94 -0.92
N LEU A 849 -15.01 45.25 -1.52
CA LEU A 849 -16.19 44.78 -0.79
C LEU A 849 -15.76 43.72 0.23
N ASP A 850 -16.43 43.74 1.38
CA ASP A 850 -16.30 42.74 2.43
C ASP A 850 -17.20 41.52 2.18
N LYS A 851 -17.07 40.53 3.05
CA LYS A 851 -17.85 39.29 3.04
C LYS A 851 -19.38 39.47 3.10
N ASP A 852 -19.87 40.66 3.44
CA ASP A 852 -21.31 40.98 3.49
C ASP A 852 -21.75 41.80 2.26
N GLY A 853 -20.91 41.85 1.22
CA GLY A 853 -21.17 42.50 -0.07
C GLY A 853 -21.07 44.03 0.00
N LYS A 854 -20.31 44.57 0.96
CA LYS A 854 -20.33 46.00 1.32
C LYS A 854 -18.94 46.60 1.47
N ALA A 855 -18.81 47.89 1.21
CA ALA A 855 -17.65 48.66 1.64
C ALA A 855 -18.11 49.97 2.31
N THR A 856 -17.47 50.33 3.42
CA THR A 856 -17.68 51.64 4.06
C THR A 856 -16.43 52.49 3.91
N LEU A 857 -16.55 53.60 3.18
CA LEU A 857 -15.53 54.64 3.15
C LEU A 857 -15.67 55.53 4.38
N LYS A 858 -14.61 55.57 5.16
CA LYS A 858 -14.48 56.42 6.35
C LYS A 858 -13.70 57.71 6.04
N PRO A 859 -13.92 58.81 6.79
CA PRO A 859 -13.10 60.02 6.69
C PRO A 859 -11.59 59.75 6.76
N GLU A 860 -11.12 58.89 7.66
CA GLU A 860 -9.71 58.53 7.79
C GLU A 860 -9.06 57.99 6.51
N GLN A 861 -9.83 57.29 5.67
CA GLN A 861 -9.32 56.77 4.39
C GLN A 861 -9.08 57.90 3.38
N VAL A 862 -9.79 59.02 3.48
CA VAL A 862 -9.64 60.20 2.60
C VAL A 862 -8.62 61.22 3.14
N PHE A 863 -7.91 60.91 4.23
CA PHE A 863 -6.95 61.81 4.88
C PHE A 863 -5.50 61.30 4.84
N THR A 864 -4.50 62.17 4.60
CA THR A 864 -3.06 61.81 4.56
C THR A 864 -2.46 61.71 5.96
N LYS A 865 -3.00 62.43 6.94
CA LYS A 865 -2.64 62.33 8.36
C LYS A 865 -3.92 62.31 9.20
N TRP A 866 -4.10 61.21 9.92
CA TRP A 866 -5.23 60.94 10.80
C TRP A 866 -4.71 60.48 12.18
N PRO A 867 -5.40 60.75 13.31
CA PRO A 867 -6.65 61.48 13.46
C PRO A 867 -6.55 62.95 13.04
N ILE A 868 -7.67 63.59 12.70
CA ILE A 868 -7.71 65.04 12.67
C ILE A 868 -8.07 65.62 14.04
N SER A 869 -7.63 66.86 14.30
CA SER A 869 -7.91 67.52 15.58
C SER A 869 -9.39 67.89 15.71
N LEU A 870 -9.85 68.00 16.95
CA LEU A 870 -11.24 68.22 17.33
C LEU A 870 -11.81 69.58 16.87
N GLU A 871 -10.95 70.51 16.44
CA GLU A 871 -11.34 71.76 15.77
C GLU A 871 -11.83 71.54 14.32
N TYR A 872 -11.90 70.31 13.81
CA TYR A 872 -12.31 70.02 12.42
C TYR A 872 -13.36 68.90 12.33
N THR A 873 -14.33 69.09 11.44
CA THR A 873 -15.41 68.15 11.12
C THR A 873 -15.35 67.73 9.65
N VAL A 874 -15.82 66.51 9.32
CA VAL A 874 -15.78 65.95 7.96
C VAL A 874 -17.13 65.34 7.58
N VAL A 875 -17.57 65.57 6.35
CA VAL A 875 -18.74 64.94 5.73
C VAL A 875 -18.34 64.34 4.37
N LEU A 876 -18.91 63.19 4.00
CA LEU A 876 -18.71 62.51 2.72
C LEU A 876 -20.05 62.43 1.97
N SER A 877 -20.07 62.66 0.66
CA SER A 877 -21.31 62.64 -0.16
C SER A 877 -21.91 61.23 -0.31
N LYS A 878 -21.06 60.19 -0.30
CA LYS A 878 -21.43 58.78 -0.18
C LYS A 878 -20.32 58.08 0.60
N SER A 879 -20.70 57.30 1.60
CA SER A 879 -19.78 56.56 2.49
C SER A 879 -20.03 55.05 2.52
N SER A 880 -21.13 54.56 1.95
CA SER A 880 -21.48 53.14 1.90
C SER A 880 -21.66 52.68 0.45
N PHE A 881 -21.02 51.58 0.08
CA PHE A 881 -21.07 50.97 -1.24
C PHE A 881 -21.48 49.50 -1.13
N SER A 882 -22.06 48.93 -2.19
CA SER A 882 -22.47 47.52 -2.27
C SER A 882 -22.06 46.87 -3.60
N CYS A 883 -22.43 45.60 -3.80
CA CYS A 883 -22.34 44.92 -5.09
C CYS A 883 -23.05 45.64 -6.26
N GLU A 884 -24.00 46.54 -5.99
CA GLU A 884 -24.63 47.38 -7.01
C GLU A 884 -23.70 48.51 -7.52
N ASP A 885 -22.60 48.79 -6.81
CA ASP A 885 -21.67 49.89 -7.09
C ASP A 885 -20.37 49.46 -7.81
N LEU A 886 -20.23 48.20 -8.19
CA LEU A 886 -19.00 47.64 -8.79
C LEU A 886 -18.50 48.46 -10.00
N GLY A 887 -17.23 48.84 -9.96
CA GLY A 887 -16.61 49.74 -10.94
C GLY A 887 -16.13 51.06 -10.34
N TYR A 888 -16.28 52.16 -11.07
CA TYR A 888 -15.78 53.50 -10.67
C TYR A 888 -16.93 54.42 -10.26
N GLN A 889 -16.73 55.15 -9.17
CA GLN A 889 -17.70 56.03 -8.50
C GLN A 889 -17.02 57.36 -8.13
N GLU A 890 -17.71 58.49 -8.26
CA GLU A 890 -17.21 59.82 -7.86
C GLU A 890 -17.88 60.28 -6.55
N ILE A 891 -17.11 60.87 -5.63
CA ILE A 891 -17.64 61.43 -4.37
C ILE A 891 -16.97 62.76 -4.00
N THR A 892 -17.60 63.48 -3.07
CA THR A 892 -17.14 64.77 -2.52
C THR A 892 -16.94 64.68 -1.01
N VAL A 893 -15.90 65.34 -0.52
CA VAL A 893 -15.46 65.45 0.88
C VAL A 893 -15.60 66.91 1.30
N LEU A 894 -16.28 67.18 2.42
CA LEU A 894 -16.43 68.52 3.01
C LEU A 894 -15.73 68.56 4.36
N ILE A 895 -14.80 69.48 4.55
CA ILE A 895 -14.05 69.72 5.80
C ILE A 895 -14.48 71.07 6.36
N THR A 896 -14.83 71.18 7.65
CA THR A 896 -15.22 72.46 8.28
C THR A 896 -14.53 72.66 9.63
N ASP A 897 -13.95 73.84 9.86
CA ASP A 897 -13.29 74.20 11.14
C ASP A 897 -14.30 74.64 12.24
N ASP A 898 -13.81 74.76 13.48
CA ASP A 898 -14.53 75.23 14.67
C ASP A 898 -15.08 76.67 14.55
N LYS A 899 -14.56 77.44 13.58
CA LYS A 899 -14.97 78.81 13.27
C LYS A 899 -16.00 78.85 12.12
N GLY A 900 -16.37 77.70 11.56
CA GLY A 900 -17.37 77.52 10.52
C GLY A 900 -16.85 77.70 9.08
N ASN A 901 -15.54 77.78 8.87
CA ASN A 901 -14.94 77.85 7.53
C ASN A 901 -14.92 76.45 6.91
N SER A 902 -15.63 76.27 5.81
CA SER A 902 -15.71 74.98 5.12
C SER A 902 -14.96 74.95 3.78
N ARG A 903 -14.51 73.77 3.37
CA ARG A 903 -13.83 73.51 2.10
C ARG A 903 -14.21 72.12 1.55
N GLU A 904 -14.45 72.06 0.25
CA GLU A 904 -14.75 70.81 -0.48
C GLU A 904 -13.56 70.30 -1.30
N GLU A 905 -13.43 68.98 -1.39
CA GLU A 905 -12.54 68.26 -2.31
C GLU A 905 -13.29 67.09 -2.97
N LYS A 906 -12.95 66.72 -4.21
CA LYS A 906 -13.49 65.54 -4.89
C LYS A 906 -12.45 64.44 -4.95
N ILE A 907 -12.88 63.18 -4.82
CA ILE A 907 -12.02 62.00 -4.95
C ILE A 907 -12.72 60.90 -5.74
N GLU A 908 -11.92 60.10 -6.46
CA GLU A 908 -12.37 58.91 -7.18
C GLU A 908 -12.36 57.69 -6.24
N VAL A 909 -13.42 56.88 -6.31
CA VAL A 909 -13.57 55.62 -5.58
C VAL A 909 -13.75 54.48 -6.57
N ARG A 910 -12.86 53.48 -6.52
CA ARG A 910 -12.99 52.24 -7.30
C ARG A 910 -13.49 51.12 -6.39
N VAL A 911 -14.71 50.63 -6.63
CA VAL A 911 -15.31 49.51 -5.91
C VAL A 911 -15.02 48.21 -6.66
N GLN A 912 -14.48 47.22 -5.96
CA GLN A 912 -14.20 45.90 -6.50
C GLN A 912 -14.66 44.80 -5.54
N ASP A 913 -15.13 43.69 -6.10
CA ASP A 913 -15.23 42.44 -5.38
C ASP A 913 -14.00 41.56 -5.69
N PRO A 914 -13.21 41.17 -4.68
CA PRO A 914 -12.09 40.24 -4.84
C PRO A 914 -12.41 38.81 -4.35
N ILE A 915 -13.63 38.56 -3.86
CA ILE A 915 -14.01 37.31 -3.22
C ILE A 915 -14.58 36.37 -4.27
N PHE A 916 -14.05 35.14 -4.34
CA PHE A 916 -14.52 34.10 -5.24
C PHE A 916 -15.70 33.32 -4.60
N PRO A 917 -16.61 32.74 -5.41
CA PRO A 917 -17.69 31.88 -4.93
C PRO A 917 -17.22 30.79 -3.95
N GLN A 918 -17.86 30.73 -2.78
CA GLN A 918 -17.64 29.64 -1.84
C GLN A 918 -18.52 28.45 -2.22
N LEU A 919 -17.95 27.57 -3.06
CA LEU A 919 -18.52 26.28 -3.46
C LEU A 919 -17.92 25.16 -2.60
N GLU A 920 -18.75 24.53 -1.78
CA GLU A 920 -18.47 23.21 -1.20
C GLU A 920 -19.25 22.13 -1.96
N THR A 921 -18.56 21.10 -2.43
CA THR A 921 -19.18 19.95 -3.08
C THR A 921 -19.52 18.83 -2.08
N LYS A 922 -20.46 17.97 -2.46
CA LYS A 922 -20.75 16.67 -1.84
C LYS A 922 -20.67 15.60 -2.93
N ASN A 923 -20.20 14.40 -2.58
CA ASN A 923 -20.35 13.24 -3.46
C ASN A 923 -21.82 12.81 -3.48
N PHE A 924 -22.27 12.27 -4.62
CA PHE A 924 -23.65 11.87 -4.85
C PHE A 924 -23.73 10.37 -5.18
N GLU A 925 -24.55 9.63 -4.44
CA GLU A 925 -24.83 8.23 -4.75
C GLU A 925 -25.95 8.16 -5.81
N VAL A 926 -25.54 7.99 -7.06
CA VAL A 926 -26.46 7.83 -8.19
C VAL A 926 -26.95 6.39 -8.20
N LYS A 927 -28.28 6.19 -8.26
CA LYS A 927 -28.90 4.88 -8.45
C LYS A 927 -29.41 4.76 -9.87
N LEU A 928 -28.66 4.08 -10.74
CA LEU A 928 -29.07 3.84 -12.13
C LEU A 928 -29.95 2.59 -12.19
N ASP A 929 -31.17 2.75 -12.72
CA ASP A 929 -32.04 1.62 -13.03
C ASP A 929 -31.52 0.89 -14.27
N LEU A 930 -31.07 -0.35 -14.09
CA LEU A 930 -30.51 -1.18 -15.16
C LEU A 930 -31.54 -1.52 -16.25
N SER A 931 -32.84 -1.35 -15.99
CA SER A 931 -33.90 -1.50 -16.99
C SER A 931 -34.16 -0.25 -17.84
N VAL A 932 -33.55 0.89 -17.49
CA VAL A 932 -33.72 2.20 -18.15
C VAL A 932 -32.44 2.69 -18.84
N GLY A 933 -31.27 2.41 -18.26
CA GLY A 933 -29.95 2.58 -18.90
C GLY A 933 -29.36 4.00 -18.96
N GLU A 934 -30.16 5.05 -18.78
CA GLU A 934 -29.70 6.44 -18.63
C GLU A 934 -30.32 7.14 -17.41
N LEU A 935 -29.57 8.09 -16.83
CA LEU A 935 -30.03 9.03 -15.80
C LEU A 935 -29.43 10.43 -16.05
N VAL A 936 -30.22 11.49 -15.83
CA VAL A 936 -29.77 12.89 -15.99
C VAL A 936 -29.35 13.46 -14.63
N LEU A 937 -28.21 14.14 -14.59
CA LEU A 937 -27.63 14.81 -13.42
C LEU A 937 -27.90 16.31 -13.43
N ASN A 938 -28.16 16.89 -12.26
CA ASN A 938 -28.27 18.33 -12.06
C ASN A 938 -27.05 18.85 -11.26
N PRO A 939 -26.57 20.08 -11.49
CA PRO A 939 -25.48 20.65 -10.70
C PRO A 939 -25.75 20.68 -9.18
N GLU A 940 -27.01 20.88 -8.78
CA GLU A 940 -27.45 20.94 -7.37
C GLU A 940 -27.30 19.59 -6.62
N ASP A 941 -27.31 18.47 -7.35
CA ASP A 941 -27.11 17.13 -6.80
C ASP A 941 -25.71 16.98 -6.17
N PHE A 942 -24.76 17.85 -6.53
CA PHE A 942 -23.37 17.85 -6.07
C PHE A 942 -23.01 19.01 -5.12
N ILE A 943 -23.95 19.90 -4.80
CA ILE A 943 -23.68 21.06 -3.91
C ILE A 943 -23.96 20.70 -2.45
N LYS A 944 -22.97 20.89 -1.57
CA LYS A 944 -23.13 20.89 -0.11
C LYS A 944 -23.52 22.27 0.38
N SER A 945 -22.80 23.29 -0.07
CA SER A 945 -23.14 24.71 0.08
C SER A 945 -22.59 25.49 -1.10
N LEU A 946 -23.30 26.56 -1.49
CA LEU A 946 -22.86 27.50 -2.49
C LEU A 946 -23.31 28.90 -2.04
N SER A 947 -22.35 29.79 -1.83
CA SER A 947 -22.60 31.15 -1.37
C SER A 947 -21.54 32.11 -1.89
N ASP A 948 -21.96 33.35 -2.13
CA ASP A 948 -21.11 34.43 -2.59
C ASP A 948 -21.63 35.76 -2.02
N ASN A 949 -20.75 36.75 -1.83
CA ASN A 949 -21.10 38.06 -1.26
C ASN A 949 -21.81 38.99 -2.25
N CYS A 950 -21.60 38.81 -3.56
CA CYS A 950 -22.29 39.55 -4.62
C CYS A 950 -23.19 38.68 -5.52
N GLY A 951 -23.07 37.36 -5.43
CA GLY A 951 -24.03 36.39 -5.96
C GLY A 951 -23.55 35.64 -7.20
N ILE A 952 -24.10 34.44 -7.38
CA ILE A 952 -23.75 33.52 -8.47
C ILE A 952 -24.47 33.92 -9.76
N GLU A 953 -23.70 34.23 -10.82
CA GLU A 953 -24.19 34.44 -12.19
C GLU A 953 -24.52 33.10 -12.88
N SER A 954 -23.68 32.07 -12.71
CA SER A 954 -23.92 30.76 -13.34
C SER A 954 -23.35 29.57 -12.57
N LEU A 955 -23.92 28.39 -12.85
CA LEU A 955 -23.54 27.10 -12.28
C LEU A 955 -23.64 26.03 -13.38
N THR A 956 -22.55 25.30 -13.66
CA THR A 956 -22.49 24.27 -14.72
C THR A 956 -21.77 23.01 -14.27
N ILE A 957 -22.00 21.90 -15.00
CA ILE A 957 -21.27 20.63 -14.82
C ILE A 957 -20.78 20.05 -16.15
N ASN A 958 -19.62 19.38 -16.13
CA ASN A 958 -18.99 18.79 -17.31
C ASN A 958 -19.78 17.59 -17.91
N LYS A 959 -20.45 16.78 -17.08
CA LYS A 959 -21.19 15.58 -17.51
C LYS A 959 -22.61 15.57 -16.91
N GLN A 960 -23.60 15.78 -17.77
CA GLN A 960 -25.03 15.86 -17.40
C GLN A 960 -25.80 14.52 -17.49
N LYS A 961 -25.16 13.44 -17.96
CA LYS A 961 -25.77 12.11 -18.07
C LYS A 961 -24.89 11.04 -17.48
N ILE A 962 -25.51 10.08 -16.80
CA ILE A 962 -24.95 8.79 -16.40
C ILE A 962 -25.57 7.71 -17.29
N THR A 963 -24.75 6.78 -17.77
CA THR A 963 -25.16 5.68 -18.66
C THR A 963 -24.78 4.32 -18.09
N CYS A 964 -25.15 3.22 -18.78
CA CYS A 964 -24.67 1.88 -18.46
C CYS A 964 -23.13 1.75 -18.42
N GLU A 965 -22.40 2.59 -19.16
CA GLU A 965 -20.93 2.57 -19.15
C GLU A 965 -20.34 3.17 -17.87
N ASP A 966 -21.14 3.89 -17.07
CA ASP A 966 -20.73 4.53 -15.83
C ASP A 966 -21.01 3.67 -14.58
N VAL A 967 -21.76 2.57 -14.71
CA VAL A 967 -22.14 1.70 -13.58
C VAL A 967 -20.91 1.09 -12.92
N GLY A 968 -20.88 1.11 -11.58
CA GLY A 968 -19.74 0.65 -10.77
C GLY A 968 -18.56 1.62 -10.76
N LYS A 969 -18.51 2.60 -11.67
CA LYS A 969 -17.44 3.60 -11.72
C LYS A 969 -17.74 4.77 -10.79
N ASN A 970 -16.66 5.39 -10.33
CA ASN A 970 -16.72 6.70 -9.68
C ASN A 970 -16.54 7.79 -10.75
N VAL A 971 -17.62 8.46 -11.15
CA VAL A 971 -17.59 9.47 -12.21
C VAL A 971 -17.25 10.83 -11.61
N PHE A 972 -16.14 11.43 -12.03
CA PHE A 972 -15.75 12.77 -11.59
C PHE A 972 -16.55 13.85 -12.32
N ILE A 973 -17.37 14.56 -11.56
CA ILE A 973 -18.16 15.69 -12.02
C ILE A 973 -17.42 16.97 -11.65
N GLU A 974 -16.99 17.72 -12.65
CA GLU A 974 -16.48 19.08 -12.46
C GLU A 974 -17.68 20.03 -12.37
N ILE A 975 -17.74 20.80 -11.29
CA ILE A 975 -18.75 21.83 -11.04
C ILE A 975 -18.07 23.19 -11.06
N ILE A 976 -18.57 24.08 -11.92
CA ILE A 976 -18.08 25.46 -12.06
C ILE A 976 -19.17 26.40 -11.56
N ALA A 977 -18.85 27.20 -10.54
CA ALA A 977 -19.67 28.34 -10.11
C ALA A 977 -18.99 29.65 -10.49
N THR A 978 -19.76 30.61 -11.02
CA THR A 978 -19.29 31.92 -11.49
C THR A 978 -20.05 33.03 -10.77
N ASP A 979 -19.36 34.03 -10.22
CA ASP A 979 -20.00 35.24 -9.65
C ASP A 979 -20.33 36.32 -10.70
N ALA A 980 -21.01 37.39 -10.27
CA ALA A 980 -21.27 38.57 -11.10
C ALA A 980 -20.01 39.38 -11.51
N SER A 981 -18.86 39.13 -10.89
CA SER A 981 -17.54 39.69 -11.23
C SER A 981 -16.78 38.83 -12.26
N ARG A 982 -17.34 37.66 -12.63
CA ARG A 982 -16.78 36.59 -13.47
C ARG A 982 -15.56 35.88 -12.88
N LEU A 983 -15.44 35.82 -11.55
CA LEU A 983 -14.51 34.90 -10.89
C LEU A 983 -15.16 33.51 -10.86
N ASN A 984 -14.35 32.49 -11.18
CA ASN A 984 -14.81 31.11 -11.28
C ASN A 984 -14.23 30.28 -10.13
N THR A 985 -15.09 29.65 -9.35
CA THR A 985 -14.70 28.57 -8.44
C THR A 985 -15.04 27.23 -9.07
N VAL A 986 -14.01 26.50 -9.45
CA VAL A 986 -14.12 25.10 -9.91
C VAL A 986 -13.93 24.16 -8.73
N ARG A 987 -14.77 23.13 -8.62
CA ARG A 987 -14.62 22.02 -7.68
C ARG A 987 -14.95 20.69 -8.37
N LEU A 988 -14.34 19.62 -7.90
CA LEU A 988 -14.74 18.26 -8.26
C LEU A 988 -15.74 17.73 -7.23
N ALA A 989 -16.66 16.90 -7.69
CA ALA A 989 -17.43 15.96 -6.88
C ALA A 989 -17.36 14.57 -7.51
N SER A 990 -17.67 13.55 -6.72
CA SER A 990 -17.72 12.17 -7.19
C SER A 990 -19.18 11.69 -7.26
N ALA A 991 -19.56 11.15 -8.42
CA ALA A 991 -20.83 10.45 -8.62
C ALA A 991 -20.58 8.94 -8.58
N ILE A 992 -20.97 8.29 -7.49
CA ILE A 992 -20.83 6.84 -7.33
C ILE A 992 -22.08 6.20 -7.93
N VAL A 993 -21.94 5.53 -9.07
CA VAL A 993 -23.08 4.97 -9.82
C VAL A 993 -23.35 3.54 -9.37
N LYS A 994 -24.26 3.40 -8.41
CA LYS A 994 -24.76 2.09 -7.97
C LYS A 994 -25.82 1.57 -8.93
N ALA A 995 -25.62 0.33 -9.36
CA ALA A 995 -26.62 -0.46 -10.04
C ALA A 995 -27.86 -0.67 -9.16
N VAL A 996 -29.06 -0.49 -9.73
CA VAL A 996 -30.32 -0.92 -9.11
C VAL A 996 -31.14 -1.68 -10.14
N ASN A 997 -31.56 -2.89 -9.79
CA ASN A 997 -32.47 -3.67 -10.61
C ASN A 997 -33.88 -3.59 -10.03
N THR A 998 -34.76 -2.80 -10.65
CA THR A 998 -36.18 -2.69 -10.25
C THR A 998 -37.05 -3.80 -10.84
N ARG A 999 -36.50 -4.63 -11.76
CA ARG A 999 -37.20 -5.68 -12.51
C ARG A 999 -36.30 -6.93 -12.63
N PRO A 1000 -36.10 -7.68 -11.53
CA PRO A 1000 -35.21 -8.83 -11.53
C PRO A 1000 -35.68 -9.92 -12.50
N VAL A 1001 -34.73 -10.56 -13.20
CA VAL A 1001 -34.95 -11.78 -13.95
C VAL A 1001 -34.50 -12.96 -13.07
N THR A 1002 -35.36 -13.96 -12.91
CA THR A 1002 -35.16 -15.09 -11.98
C THR A 1002 -34.93 -16.39 -12.72
N VAL A 1003 -33.97 -17.20 -12.25
CA VAL A 1003 -33.75 -18.57 -12.72
C VAL A 1003 -34.63 -19.53 -11.92
N ASN A 1004 -35.37 -20.39 -12.61
CA ASN A 1004 -36.23 -21.42 -12.02
C ASN A 1004 -35.92 -22.80 -12.61
N GLY A 1005 -35.90 -23.84 -11.79
CA GLY A 1005 -35.69 -25.23 -12.22
C GLY A 1005 -35.51 -26.20 -11.04
N PRO A 1006 -35.06 -27.44 -11.28
CA PRO A 1006 -34.70 -28.38 -10.22
C PRO A 1006 -33.39 -27.95 -9.53
N ALA A 1007 -33.40 -27.90 -8.19
CA ALA A 1007 -32.22 -27.53 -7.40
C ALA A 1007 -31.19 -28.68 -7.23
N ALA A 1008 -31.42 -29.84 -7.85
CA ALA A 1008 -30.49 -30.97 -7.86
C ALA A 1008 -30.65 -31.81 -9.13
N ILE A 1009 -29.58 -32.50 -9.54
CA ILE A 1009 -29.54 -33.39 -10.70
C ILE A 1009 -28.69 -34.63 -10.40
N CYS A 1010 -29.15 -35.81 -10.80
CA CYS A 1010 -28.36 -37.04 -10.70
C CYS A 1010 -27.28 -37.07 -11.78
N VAL A 1011 -26.05 -37.47 -11.44
CA VAL A 1011 -24.91 -37.50 -12.36
C VAL A 1011 -25.24 -38.30 -13.63
N GLY A 1012 -25.08 -37.65 -14.80
CA GLY A 1012 -25.33 -38.25 -16.11
C GLY A 1012 -26.78 -38.16 -16.62
N GLU A 1013 -27.67 -37.45 -15.93
CA GLU A 1013 -29.02 -37.12 -16.42
C GLU A 1013 -29.07 -35.74 -17.10
N SER A 1014 -30.26 -35.22 -17.38
CA SER A 1014 -30.43 -33.87 -17.95
C SER A 1014 -31.71 -33.21 -17.45
N GLN A 1015 -31.64 -31.92 -17.14
CA GLN A 1015 -32.73 -31.09 -16.61
C GLN A 1015 -32.76 -29.73 -17.31
N VAL A 1016 -33.81 -28.93 -17.11
CA VAL A 1016 -33.94 -27.60 -17.75
C VAL A 1016 -34.14 -26.50 -16.70
N LEU A 1017 -33.34 -25.44 -16.81
CA LEU A 1017 -33.53 -24.16 -16.12
C LEU A 1017 -34.25 -23.17 -17.04
N THR A 1018 -35.07 -22.28 -16.47
CA THR A 1018 -35.88 -21.28 -17.20
C THR A 1018 -35.78 -19.90 -16.55
N LEU A 1019 -35.64 -18.85 -17.37
CA LEU A 1019 -35.60 -17.45 -16.94
C LEU A 1019 -37.00 -16.81 -16.99
N VAL A 1020 -37.37 -16.09 -15.93
CA VAL A 1020 -38.70 -15.47 -15.76
C VAL A 1020 -38.57 -14.02 -15.28
N SER A 1021 -39.36 -13.11 -15.87
CA SER A 1021 -39.50 -11.70 -15.48
C SER A 1021 -40.89 -11.15 -15.87
N GLU A 1022 -41.27 -10.01 -15.31
CA GLU A 1022 -42.51 -9.27 -15.61
C GLU A 1022 -42.46 -8.48 -16.94
N ALA A 1023 -41.26 -8.24 -17.48
CA ALA A 1023 -41.04 -7.52 -18.73
C ALA A 1023 -40.19 -8.34 -19.71
N ASP A 1024 -40.22 -8.01 -21.01
CA ASP A 1024 -39.45 -8.74 -22.02
C ASP A 1024 -37.97 -8.32 -22.04
N PHE A 1025 -37.09 -9.32 -22.11
CA PHE A 1025 -35.63 -9.20 -22.03
C PHE A 1025 -34.96 -10.15 -23.04
N GLU A 1026 -33.74 -9.82 -23.44
CA GLU A 1026 -32.84 -10.72 -24.15
C GLU A 1026 -31.89 -11.43 -23.17
N VAL A 1027 -31.43 -12.63 -23.55
CA VAL A 1027 -30.38 -13.38 -22.84
C VAL A 1027 -29.13 -13.34 -23.71
N VAL A 1028 -28.07 -12.76 -23.18
CA VAL A 1028 -26.80 -12.62 -23.91
C VAL A 1028 -25.92 -13.86 -23.74
N ARG A 1029 -25.95 -14.48 -22.56
CA ARG A 1029 -25.24 -15.73 -22.26
C ARG A 1029 -25.68 -16.33 -20.91
N TRP A 1030 -25.48 -17.63 -20.75
CA TRP A 1030 -25.50 -18.30 -19.44
C TRP A 1030 -24.07 -18.52 -18.90
N ARG A 1031 -23.96 -18.60 -17.57
CA ARG A 1031 -22.73 -18.95 -16.84
C ARG A 1031 -23.00 -20.07 -15.84
N ARG A 1032 -21.98 -20.92 -15.62
CA ARG A 1032 -21.94 -22.00 -14.62
C ARG A 1032 -20.62 -21.90 -13.86
N ASN A 1033 -20.66 -21.76 -12.54
CA ASN A 1033 -19.47 -21.59 -11.69
C ASN A 1033 -18.54 -20.43 -12.13
N GLY A 1034 -19.11 -19.38 -12.73
CA GLY A 1034 -18.38 -18.24 -13.32
C GLY A 1034 -18.06 -18.39 -14.81
N THR A 1035 -17.77 -19.61 -15.27
CA THR A 1035 -17.45 -19.91 -16.67
C THR A 1035 -18.68 -19.78 -17.58
N GLU A 1036 -18.49 -19.24 -18.79
CA GLU A 1036 -19.56 -19.11 -19.80
C GLU A 1036 -19.98 -20.48 -20.37
N VAL A 1037 -21.29 -20.68 -20.55
CA VAL A 1037 -21.85 -21.89 -21.17
C VAL A 1037 -22.00 -21.63 -22.67
N SER A 1038 -21.15 -22.28 -23.47
CA SER A 1038 -21.02 -22.05 -24.92
C SER A 1038 -22.37 -22.05 -25.65
N GLU A 1039 -22.59 -21.04 -26.50
CA GLU A 1039 -23.77 -20.83 -27.34
C GLU A 1039 -25.13 -20.67 -26.61
N ALA A 1040 -25.15 -20.74 -25.27
CA ALA A 1040 -26.39 -20.67 -24.48
C ALA A 1040 -26.95 -19.24 -24.41
N THR A 1041 -27.80 -18.90 -25.37
CA THR A 1041 -28.48 -17.58 -25.52
C THR A 1041 -30.01 -17.67 -25.37
N GLY A 1042 -30.54 -18.84 -24.98
CA GLY A 1042 -31.97 -19.06 -24.80
C GLY A 1042 -32.48 -18.62 -23.43
N LYS A 1043 -33.79 -18.32 -23.34
CA LYS A 1043 -34.52 -18.15 -22.05
C LYS A 1043 -34.65 -19.46 -21.25
N THR A 1044 -34.21 -20.58 -21.81
CA THR A 1044 -34.10 -21.90 -21.18
C THR A 1044 -32.70 -22.47 -21.41
N LEU A 1045 -32.15 -23.17 -20.43
CA LEU A 1045 -30.87 -23.87 -20.49
C LEU A 1045 -31.05 -25.34 -20.12
N GLU A 1046 -30.59 -26.27 -20.97
CA GLU A 1046 -30.45 -27.68 -20.59
C GLU A 1046 -29.13 -27.88 -19.82
N ILE A 1047 -29.20 -28.53 -18.66
CA ILE A 1047 -28.07 -28.81 -17.77
C ILE A 1047 -27.91 -30.31 -17.57
N LYS A 1048 -26.67 -30.79 -17.40
CA LYS A 1048 -26.32 -32.23 -17.25
C LYS A 1048 -25.51 -32.55 -15.99
N GLU A 1049 -25.15 -31.52 -15.23
CA GLU A 1049 -24.24 -31.56 -14.09
C GLU A 1049 -24.65 -30.48 -13.08
N GLY A 1050 -24.26 -30.62 -11.81
CA GLY A 1050 -24.48 -29.58 -10.81
C GLY A 1050 -23.56 -28.35 -10.98
N GLY A 1051 -23.94 -27.23 -10.37
CA GLY A 1051 -23.18 -25.97 -10.37
C GLY A 1051 -24.03 -24.76 -9.96
N SER A 1052 -23.37 -23.61 -9.81
CA SER A 1052 -24.00 -22.31 -9.62
C SER A 1052 -24.28 -21.67 -10.98
N TYR A 1053 -25.54 -21.65 -11.39
CA TYR A 1053 -26.00 -21.14 -12.68
C TYR A 1053 -26.58 -19.72 -12.56
N HIS A 1054 -26.25 -18.86 -13.52
CA HIS A 1054 -26.88 -17.55 -13.70
C HIS A 1054 -26.84 -17.15 -15.18
N ALA A 1055 -27.59 -16.12 -15.56
CA ALA A 1055 -27.60 -15.58 -16.91
C ALA A 1055 -27.24 -14.09 -16.92
N ILE A 1056 -26.60 -13.66 -18.00
CA ILE A 1056 -26.41 -12.23 -18.32
C ILE A 1056 -27.51 -11.84 -19.30
N VAL A 1057 -28.30 -10.84 -18.90
CA VAL A 1057 -29.55 -10.44 -19.54
C VAL A 1057 -29.60 -8.92 -19.73
N ARG A 1058 -30.45 -8.45 -20.65
CA ARG A 1058 -30.64 -7.01 -20.92
C ARG A 1058 -32.08 -6.69 -21.30
N TYR A 1059 -32.57 -5.54 -20.84
CA TYR A 1059 -33.81 -4.92 -21.30
C TYR A 1059 -33.56 -4.02 -22.50
N ALA A 1060 -34.56 -3.81 -23.37
CA ALA A 1060 -34.41 -2.93 -24.53
C ALA A 1060 -34.11 -1.48 -24.11
N GLY A 1061 -32.89 -1.00 -24.41
CA GLY A 1061 -32.36 0.29 -23.96
C GLY A 1061 -31.71 0.28 -22.56
N GLY A 1062 -31.87 -0.81 -21.80
CA GLY A 1062 -31.26 -1.01 -20.50
C GLY A 1062 -29.83 -1.58 -20.57
N CYS A 1063 -29.24 -1.74 -19.39
CA CYS A 1063 -27.91 -2.29 -19.20
C CYS A 1063 -27.91 -3.81 -19.25
N LEU A 1064 -26.71 -4.38 -19.40
CA LEU A 1064 -26.45 -5.79 -19.07
C LEU A 1064 -26.44 -5.95 -17.55
N PHE A 1065 -27.05 -7.01 -17.05
CA PHE A 1065 -26.97 -7.40 -15.64
C PHE A 1065 -27.00 -8.92 -15.48
N GLU A 1066 -26.48 -9.42 -14.36
CA GLU A 1066 -26.55 -10.83 -13.98
C GLU A 1066 -27.82 -11.12 -13.19
N THR A 1067 -28.39 -12.31 -13.41
CA THR A 1067 -29.43 -12.86 -12.53
C THR A 1067 -28.83 -13.36 -11.22
N GLU A 1068 -29.67 -13.49 -10.19
CA GLU A 1068 -29.30 -14.23 -8.98
C GLU A 1068 -28.79 -15.66 -9.30
N LYS A 1069 -27.85 -16.12 -8.48
CA LYS A 1069 -27.17 -17.41 -8.65
C LYS A 1069 -28.04 -18.56 -8.16
N PHE A 1070 -28.47 -19.42 -9.09
CA PHE A 1070 -29.26 -20.62 -8.83
C PHE A 1070 -28.36 -21.83 -8.72
N VAL A 1071 -28.28 -22.43 -7.53
CA VAL A 1071 -27.42 -23.61 -7.28
C VAL A 1071 -28.18 -24.89 -7.61
N VAL A 1072 -27.53 -25.77 -8.37
CA VAL A 1072 -27.98 -27.14 -8.65
C VAL A 1072 -26.97 -28.11 -8.06
N GLU A 1073 -27.40 -28.95 -7.12
CA GLU A 1073 -26.53 -29.97 -6.52
C GLU A 1073 -26.32 -31.17 -7.46
N SER A 1074 -25.10 -31.72 -7.48
CA SER A 1074 -24.75 -32.90 -8.29
C SER A 1074 -24.84 -34.16 -7.44
N LEU A 1075 -25.91 -34.93 -7.62
CA LEU A 1075 -26.21 -36.12 -6.81
C LEU A 1075 -25.56 -37.37 -7.39
N ALA A 1076 -24.68 -38.00 -6.61
CA ALA A 1076 -24.04 -39.25 -6.99
C ALA A 1076 -25.08 -40.38 -7.14
N LYS A 1077 -24.96 -41.17 -8.20
CA LYS A 1077 -25.75 -42.39 -8.40
C LYS A 1077 -25.14 -43.55 -7.60
N PRO A 1078 -25.93 -44.55 -7.15
CA PRO A 1078 -25.42 -45.74 -6.46
C PRO A 1078 -24.34 -46.49 -7.25
N SER A 1079 -23.41 -47.15 -6.57
CA SER A 1079 -22.32 -47.91 -7.20
C SER A 1079 -21.94 -49.17 -6.41
N GLY A 1080 -21.25 -50.10 -7.08
CA GLY A 1080 -20.78 -51.37 -6.53
C GLY A 1080 -21.02 -52.55 -7.48
N GLU A 1081 -20.83 -53.77 -6.98
CA GLU A 1081 -20.93 -55.01 -7.74
C GLU A 1081 -21.85 -56.03 -7.04
N ILE A 1082 -22.35 -57.02 -7.77
CA ILE A 1082 -23.15 -58.13 -7.22
C ILE A 1082 -22.19 -59.25 -6.76
N VAL A 1083 -22.16 -59.52 -5.47
CA VAL A 1083 -21.34 -60.60 -4.88
C VAL A 1083 -22.09 -61.93 -4.95
N VAL A 1084 -21.41 -62.97 -5.42
CA VAL A 1084 -21.93 -64.35 -5.48
C VAL A 1084 -21.45 -65.14 -4.25
N ASP A 1085 -22.39 -65.71 -3.50
CA ASP A 1085 -22.12 -66.58 -2.34
C ASP A 1085 -22.93 -67.87 -2.49
N GLY A 1086 -22.35 -68.85 -3.18
CA GLY A 1086 -23.08 -70.05 -3.65
C GLY A 1086 -24.27 -69.65 -4.52
N ASN A 1087 -25.47 -70.07 -4.14
CA ASN A 1087 -26.71 -69.72 -4.83
C ASN A 1087 -27.40 -68.45 -4.29
N ILE A 1088 -26.69 -67.60 -3.52
CA ILE A 1088 -27.19 -66.30 -3.05
C ILE A 1088 -26.40 -65.18 -3.73
N LEU A 1089 -27.12 -64.27 -4.39
CA LEU A 1089 -26.60 -63.01 -4.89
C LEU A 1089 -26.80 -61.92 -3.85
N LYS A 1090 -25.80 -61.08 -3.64
CA LYS A 1090 -25.84 -59.95 -2.70
C LYS A 1090 -25.54 -58.66 -3.46
N ALA A 1091 -26.44 -57.70 -3.39
CA ALA A 1091 -26.21 -56.34 -3.86
C ALA A 1091 -25.28 -55.59 -2.89
N PRO A 1092 -24.67 -54.46 -3.32
CA PRO A 1092 -23.92 -53.59 -2.42
C PRO A 1092 -24.75 -53.13 -1.23
N GLU A 1093 -24.20 -53.23 -0.02
CA GLU A 1093 -24.85 -52.73 1.19
C GLU A 1093 -24.89 -51.19 1.18
N GLY A 1094 -26.05 -50.63 1.54
CA GLY A 1094 -26.26 -49.18 1.62
C GLY A 1094 -27.73 -48.83 1.80
N ASN A 1095 -28.01 -47.54 1.98
CA ASN A 1095 -29.37 -47.02 2.13
C ASN A 1095 -30.03 -46.86 0.75
N TYR A 1096 -30.32 -48.01 0.14
CA TYR A 1096 -30.90 -48.14 -1.19
C TYR A 1096 -32.23 -48.90 -1.13
N THR A 1097 -33.11 -48.63 -2.10
CA THR A 1097 -34.14 -49.59 -2.49
C THR A 1097 -33.63 -50.42 -3.66
N TYR A 1098 -33.95 -51.72 -3.65
CA TYR A 1098 -33.42 -52.72 -4.57
C TYR A 1098 -34.54 -53.22 -5.49
N GLN A 1099 -34.21 -53.48 -6.75
CA GLN A 1099 -35.08 -54.19 -7.68
C GLN A 1099 -34.28 -55.18 -8.51
N TRP A 1100 -34.52 -56.48 -8.31
CA TRP A 1100 -33.85 -57.52 -9.09
C TRP A 1100 -34.50 -57.79 -10.44
N PHE A 1101 -33.68 -58.22 -11.38
CA PHE A 1101 -34.05 -58.60 -12.75
C PHE A 1101 -33.33 -59.88 -13.16
N ARG A 1102 -33.94 -60.66 -14.05
CA ARG A 1102 -33.36 -61.88 -14.65
C ARG A 1102 -33.56 -61.87 -16.15
N ASN A 1103 -32.49 -62.08 -16.92
CA ASN A 1103 -32.50 -62.05 -18.40
C ASN A 1103 -33.14 -60.75 -18.97
N GLY A 1104 -32.98 -59.63 -18.25
CA GLY A 1104 -33.63 -58.36 -18.57
C GLY A 1104 -34.98 -58.12 -17.88
N GLU A 1105 -35.77 -59.16 -17.62
CA GLU A 1105 -37.14 -59.06 -17.05
C GLU A 1105 -37.15 -58.81 -15.53
N LYS A 1106 -38.19 -58.11 -15.05
CA LYS A 1106 -38.32 -57.65 -13.65
C LYS A 1106 -38.83 -58.77 -12.73
N LEU A 1107 -38.09 -59.08 -11.66
CA LEU A 1107 -38.55 -60.03 -10.65
C LEU A 1107 -39.56 -59.37 -9.70
N THR A 1108 -40.64 -60.07 -9.36
CA THR A 1108 -41.77 -59.50 -8.61
C THR A 1108 -41.78 -59.98 -7.16
N GLY A 1109 -41.50 -59.06 -6.22
CA GLY A 1109 -41.39 -59.33 -4.79
C GLY A 1109 -39.96 -59.22 -4.26
N ASP A 1110 -38.97 -59.44 -5.13
CA ASP A 1110 -37.55 -59.41 -4.78
C ASP A 1110 -37.01 -57.96 -4.70
N SER A 1111 -37.28 -57.32 -3.57
CA SER A 1111 -36.86 -55.94 -3.24
C SER A 1111 -35.83 -55.83 -2.10
N GLN A 1112 -35.24 -56.97 -1.70
CA GLN A 1112 -34.20 -57.04 -0.67
C GLN A 1112 -32.80 -56.90 -1.28
N GLY A 1113 -31.83 -56.52 -0.46
CA GLY A 1113 -30.41 -56.47 -0.86
C GLY A 1113 -29.78 -57.84 -1.19
N THR A 1114 -30.52 -58.94 -0.97
CA THR A 1114 -30.09 -60.30 -1.34
C THR A 1114 -31.16 -61.03 -2.14
N LEU A 1115 -30.73 -61.91 -3.05
CA LEU A 1115 -31.59 -62.75 -3.89
C LEU A 1115 -31.06 -64.18 -3.91
N THR A 1116 -31.86 -65.13 -3.41
CA THR A 1116 -31.55 -66.57 -3.52
C THR A 1116 -31.98 -67.08 -4.90
N VAL A 1117 -31.02 -67.48 -5.73
CA VAL A 1117 -31.30 -68.02 -7.07
C VAL A 1117 -31.51 -69.54 -7.03
N ASN A 1118 -32.47 -70.00 -7.82
CA ASN A 1118 -32.83 -71.42 -7.97
C ASN A 1118 -32.95 -71.87 -9.45
N GLN A 1119 -32.63 -70.98 -10.39
CA GLN A 1119 -32.67 -71.24 -11.83
C GLN A 1119 -31.55 -70.46 -12.54
N MET A 1120 -31.07 -70.98 -13.66
CA MET A 1120 -30.01 -70.34 -14.46
C MET A 1120 -30.49 -69.05 -15.14
N GLY A 1121 -29.57 -68.12 -15.36
CA GLY A 1121 -29.83 -66.86 -16.06
C GLY A 1121 -28.83 -65.76 -15.72
N GLU A 1122 -29.00 -64.61 -16.34
CA GLU A 1122 -28.26 -63.38 -16.05
C GLU A 1122 -29.05 -62.52 -15.07
N PHE A 1123 -28.53 -62.30 -13.87
CA PHE A 1123 -29.20 -61.56 -12.81
C PHE A 1123 -28.57 -60.19 -12.63
N SER A 1124 -29.37 -59.13 -12.64
CA SER A 1124 -28.95 -57.75 -12.39
C SER A 1124 -29.83 -57.11 -11.31
N VAL A 1125 -29.30 -56.12 -10.59
CA VAL A 1125 -30.06 -55.35 -9.60
C VAL A 1125 -30.01 -53.87 -9.96
N GLU A 1126 -31.14 -53.20 -9.82
CA GLU A 1126 -31.25 -51.74 -9.86
C GLU A 1126 -31.32 -51.22 -8.43
N LEU A 1127 -30.47 -50.24 -8.14
CA LEU A 1127 -30.35 -49.55 -6.87
C LEU A 1127 -30.92 -48.14 -7.03
N THR A 1128 -31.73 -47.68 -6.07
CA THR A 1128 -32.17 -46.28 -5.97
C THR A 1128 -31.83 -45.74 -4.58
N ASN A 1129 -31.11 -44.63 -4.49
CA ASN A 1129 -30.80 -43.98 -3.21
C ASN A 1129 -31.95 -43.08 -2.70
N GLU A 1130 -31.84 -42.57 -1.48
CA GLU A 1130 -32.83 -41.67 -0.87
C GLU A 1130 -33.08 -40.38 -1.68
N ALA A 1131 -32.10 -39.94 -2.48
CA ALA A 1131 -32.22 -38.79 -3.36
C ALA A 1131 -32.89 -39.11 -4.72
N GLY A 1132 -33.35 -40.36 -4.93
CA GLY A 1132 -34.05 -40.79 -6.13
C GLY A 1132 -33.16 -41.20 -7.31
N CYS A 1133 -31.83 -41.13 -7.17
CA CYS A 1133 -30.91 -41.46 -8.25
C CYS A 1133 -30.76 -42.98 -8.43
N THR A 1134 -30.90 -43.44 -9.68
CA THR A 1134 -30.91 -44.87 -10.04
C THR A 1134 -29.63 -45.33 -10.75
N THR A 1135 -29.15 -46.53 -10.39
CA THR A 1135 -28.11 -47.28 -11.14
C THR A 1135 -28.51 -48.74 -11.25
N ARG A 1136 -28.45 -49.30 -12.46
CA ARG A 1136 -28.52 -50.76 -12.68
C ARG A 1136 -27.12 -51.34 -12.79
N LEU A 1137 -26.80 -52.29 -11.91
CA LEU A 1137 -25.48 -52.92 -11.87
C LEU A 1137 -25.31 -53.93 -13.02
N ALA A 1138 -24.05 -54.21 -13.36
CA ALA A 1138 -23.70 -55.22 -14.35
C ALA A 1138 -24.29 -56.60 -13.98
N PRO A 1139 -24.81 -57.37 -14.95
CA PRO A 1139 -25.42 -58.66 -14.67
C PRO A 1139 -24.38 -59.74 -14.33
N VAL A 1140 -24.78 -60.69 -13.49
CA VAL A 1140 -24.00 -61.88 -13.15
C VAL A 1140 -24.71 -63.14 -13.65
N THR A 1141 -23.98 -63.98 -14.37
CA THR A 1141 -24.51 -65.23 -14.98
C THR A 1141 -24.44 -66.40 -13.99
N MET A 1142 -25.60 -66.93 -13.60
CA MET A 1142 -25.70 -68.10 -12.73
C MET A 1142 -25.91 -69.38 -13.54
N THR A 1143 -25.02 -70.36 -13.32
CA THR A 1143 -24.96 -71.65 -14.04
C THR A 1143 -25.18 -72.83 -13.08
N ILE A 1144 -25.30 -74.06 -13.60
CA ILE A 1144 -25.51 -75.27 -12.77
C ILE A 1144 -24.47 -75.38 -11.64
N SER A 1145 -23.19 -75.15 -11.94
CA SER A 1145 -22.10 -75.22 -10.96
C SER A 1145 -22.09 -74.09 -9.91
N GLY A 1146 -22.84 -73.00 -10.13
CA GLY A 1146 -23.06 -71.94 -9.13
C GLY A 1146 -24.32 -72.15 -8.29
N ILE A 1147 -25.32 -72.86 -8.82
CA ILE A 1147 -26.58 -73.15 -8.12
C ILE A 1147 -26.42 -74.31 -7.13
N PHE A 1148 -25.49 -75.24 -7.38
CA PHE A 1148 -25.22 -76.40 -6.52
C PHE A 1148 -23.76 -76.39 -6.02
N ASN A 1149 -23.58 -76.12 -4.73
CA ASN A 1149 -22.27 -76.07 -4.04
C ASN A 1149 -21.54 -77.44 -4.11
N PRO A 1150 -20.20 -77.52 -3.94
CA PRO A 1150 -19.36 -78.60 -4.49
C PRO A 1150 -19.35 -79.91 -3.65
N GLY A 1151 -20.53 -80.45 -3.31
CA GLY A 1151 -20.69 -81.72 -2.60
C GLY A 1151 -21.00 -82.93 -3.50
N ILE A 1152 -21.23 -82.75 -4.81
CA ILE A 1152 -21.69 -83.82 -5.71
C ILE A 1152 -20.49 -84.54 -6.34
N LEU A 1153 -20.28 -85.79 -5.95
CA LEU A 1153 -19.34 -86.70 -6.59
C LEU A 1153 -19.93 -87.23 -7.92
N VAL A 1154 -19.12 -87.23 -8.98
CA VAL A 1154 -19.37 -88.05 -10.16
C VAL A 1154 -19.00 -89.48 -9.78
N SER A 1155 -19.97 -90.27 -9.32
CA SER A 1155 -19.69 -91.58 -8.71
C SER A 1155 -19.40 -92.67 -9.74
N GLU A 1156 -18.59 -93.66 -9.35
CA GLU A 1156 -18.35 -94.88 -10.14
C GLU A 1156 -19.55 -95.85 -10.12
N GLU A 1157 -20.62 -95.52 -9.37
CA GLU A 1157 -21.75 -96.41 -9.07
C GLU A 1157 -22.82 -96.45 -10.16
N LEU A 1158 -22.70 -95.60 -11.20
CA LEU A 1158 -23.56 -95.61 -12.39
C LEU A 1158 -22.85 -96.22 -13.59
N LYS A 1159 -23.17 -97.48 -13.89
CA LYS A 1159 -22.70 -98.19 -15.08
C LYS A 1159 -23.59 -97.89 -16.28
N ILE A 1160 -23.12 -97.01 -17.16
CA ILE A 1160 -23.78 -96.64 -18.42
C ILE A 1160 -23.18 -97.50 -19.55
N TYR A 1161 -23.98 -98.32 -20.24
CA TYR A 1161 -23.51 -99.13 -21.37
C TYR A 1161 -24.57 -99.38 -22.46
N PRO A 1162 -24.19 -99.58 -23.74
CA PRO A 1162 -22.88 -99.23 -24.29
C PRO A 1162 -22.62 -97.73 -24.14
N ASN A 1163 -21.37 -97.32 -23.99
CA ASN A 1163 -21.02 -95.92 -23.84
C ASN A 1163 -19.64 -95.70 -24.50
N PRO A 1164 -19.57 -95.14 -25.72
CA PRO A 1164 -20.66 -94.47 -26.44
C PRO A 1164 -21.82 -95.39 -26.91
N ALA A 1165 -23.00 -94.78 -27.08
CA ALA A 1165 -24.23 -95.41 -27.58
C ALA A 1165 -24.75 -94.72 -28.85
N SER A 1166 -25.46 -95.46 -29.71
CA SER A 1166 -25.94 -94.94 -31.01
C SER A 1166 -27.47 -94.79 -31.10
N THR A 1167 -28.24 -95.72 -30.51
CA THR A 1167 -29.72 -95.75 -30.62
C THR A 1167 -30.41 -95.98 -29.28
N GLN A 1168 -29.82 -96.80 -28.42
CA GLN A 1168 -30.28 -97.03 -27.05
C GLN A 1168 -29.09 -97.17 -26.08
N VAL A 1169 -29.33 -96.90 -24.81
CA VAL A 1169 -28.37 -97.07 -23.71
C VAL A 1169 -29.07 -97.68 -22.49
N GLU A 1170 -28.37 -98.47 -21.69
CA GLU A 1170 -28.79 -98.88 -20.36
C GLU A 1170 -27.95 -98.15 -19.30
N ILE A 1171 -28.63 -97.66 -18.26
CA ILE A 1171 -28.05 -97.01 -17.10
C ILE A 1171 -28.37 -97.91 -15.92
N GLN A 1172 -27.35 -98.55 -15.37
CA GLN A 1172 -27.46 -99.57 -14.32
C GLN A 1172 -26.77 -99.07 -13.04
N ALA A 1173 -27.45 -99.20 -11.91
CA ALA A 1173 -26.87 -98.99 -10.59
C ALA A 1173 -25.92 -100.13 -10.21
N LEU A 1174 -24.85 -99.82 -9.49
CA LEU A 1174 -23.93 -100.82 -8.91
C LEU A 1174 -24.20 -100.99 -7.40
N GLY A 1175 -23.99 -102.20 -6.90
CA GLY A 1175 -24.31 -102.56 -5.51
C GLY A 1175 -25.81 -102.66 -5.25
N ASP A 1176 -26.22 -102.31 -4.03
CA ASP A 1176 -27.61 -102.42 -3.55
C ASP A 1176 -28.45 -101.15 -3.84
N LEU A 1177 -27.97 -100.28 -4.74
CA LEU A 1177 -28.55 -98.97 -5.05
C LEU A 1177 -29.84 -99.09 -5.90
N GLU A 1178 -30.96 -98.57 -5.39
CA GLU A 1178 -32.22 -98.43 -6.14
C GLU A 1178 -32.58 -96.96 -6.45
N PHE A 1179 -32.99 -96.71 -7.68
CA PHE A 1179 -33.47 -95.43 -8.18
C PHE A 1179 -34.89 -95.10 -7.67
N ALA A 1180 -35.16 -93.83 -7.40
CA ALA A 1180 -36.51 -93.33 -7.18
C ALA A 1180 -37.32 -93.26 -8.50
N GLU A 1181 -38.64 -93.42 -8.42
CA GLU A 1181 -39.50 -93.36 -9.61
C GLU A 1181 -39.41 -91.98 -10.30
N ASN A 1182 -39.25 -91.99 -11.63
CA ASN A 1182 -39.17 -90.79 -12.47
C ASN A 1182 -38.09 -89.75 -12.06
N SER A 1183 -37.05 -90.13 -11.30
CA SER A 1183 -36.01 -89.20 -10.85
C SER A 1183 -34.98 -88.83 -11.93
N MET A 1184 -34.85 -89.65 -12.97
CA MET A 1184 -33.81 -89.47 -13.99
C MET A 1184 -34.01 -88.19 -14.83
N ARG A 1185 -32.94 -87.39 -14.95
CA ARG A 1185 -32.85 -86.17 -15.79
C ARG A 1185 -31.64 -86.27 -16.71
N ILE A 1186 -31.75 -85.74 -17.92
CA ILE A 1186 -30.69 -85.78 -18.93
C ILE A 1186 -30.48 -84.38 -19.47
N TYR A 1187 -29.24 -83.90 -19.47
CA TYR A 1187 -28.85 -82.56 -19.91
C TYR A 1187 -27.86 -82.63 -21.08
N ASP A 1188 -28.01 -81.71 -22.03
CA ASP A 1188 -27.07 -81.52 -23.15
C ASP A 1188 -25.77 -80.79 -22.70
N PRO A 1189 -24.76 -80.61 -23.58
CA PRO A 1189 -23.51 -79.92 -23.24
C PRO A 1189 -23.68 -78.48 -22.71
N ASN A 1190 -24.84 -77.85 -22.99
CA ASN A 1190 -25.15 -76.48 -22.62
C ASN A 1190 -26.03 -76.41 -21.35
N GLY A 1191 -26.26 -77.54 -20.68
CA GLY A 1191 -27.10 -77.63 -19.49
C GLY A 1191 -28.61 -77.62 -19.77
N LYS A 1192 -29.05 -77.74 -21.01
CA LYS A 1192 -30.48 -77.82 -21.34
C LYS A 1192 -31.00 -79.23 -21.07
N GLU A 1193 -32.11 -79.34 -20.33
CA GLU A 1193 -32.76 -80.63 -20.12
C GLU A 1193 -33.38 -81.17 -21.43
N VAL A 1194 -33.12 -82.44 -21.71
CA VAL A 1194 -33.55 -83.20 -22.89
C VAL A 1194 -34.21 -84.54 -22.54
N SER A 1195 -34.50 -84.80 -21.25
CA SER A 1195 -35.15 -86.05 -20.79
C SER A 1195 -36.43 -86.36 -21.56
N SER A 1196 -37.24 -85.35 -21.87
CA SER A 1196 -38.54 -85.47 -22.54
C SER A 1196 -38.50 -85.88 -24.01
N ILE A 1197 -37.34 -85.85 -24.67
CA ILE A 1197 -37.16 -86.37 -26.04
C ILE A 1197 -36.52 -87.77 -26.08
N VAL A 1198 -36.23 -88.35 -24.92
CA VAL A 1198 -35.73 -89.71 -24.74
C VAL A 1198 -36.86 -90.59 -24.21
N GLU A 1199 -36.98 -91.83 -24.71
CA GLU A 1199 -38.11 -92.72 -24.40
C GLU A 1199 -37.65 -93.92 -23.57
N VAL A 1200 -38.31 -94.20 -22.43
CA VAL A 1200 -37.96 -95.33 -21.56
C VAL A 1200 -38.44 -96.63 -22.20
N ILE A 1201 -37.51 -97.48 -22.63
CA ILE A 1201 -37.81 -98.80 -23.24
C ILE A 1201 -38.15 -99.81 -22.14
N ARG A 1202 -37.42 -99.77 -21.02
CA ARG A 1202 -37.57 -100.69 -19.90
C ARG A 1202 -37.04 -100.05 -18.62
N GLN A 1203 -37.70 -100.32 -17.50
CA GLN A 1203 -37.25 -99.89 -16.18
C GLN A 1203 -37.36 -101.04 -15.17
N SER A 1204 -36.50 -101.00 -14.17
CA SER A 1204 -36.49 -101.78 -12.94
C SER A 1204 -35.96 -100.88 -11.81
N PRO A 1205 -36.03 -101.28 -10.52
CA PRO A 1205 -35.53 -100.44 -9.43
C PRO A 1205 -34.05 -100.04 -9.56
N SER A 1206 -33.21 -100.86 -10.21
CA SER A 1206 -31.76 -100.62 -10.33
C SER A 1206 -31.22 -100.57 -11.77
N SER A 1207 -32.08 -100.57 -12.80
CA SER A 1207 -31.67 -100.24 -14.18
C SER A 1207 -32.77 -99.59 -15.02
N VAL A 1208 -32.37 -98.68 -15.91
CA VAL A 1208 -33.24 -98.01 -16.89
C VAL A 1208 -32.61 -98.12 -18.28
N THR A 1209 -33.36 -98.64 -19.26
CA THR A 1209 -32.98 -98.67 -20.67
C THR A 1209 -33.73 -97.60 -21.45
N LEU A 1210 -32.99 -96.77 -22.19
CA LEU A 1210 -33.48 -95.56 -22.87
C LEU A 1210 -33.25 -95.60 -24.38
N ALA A 1211 -34.24 -95.19 -25.17
CA ALA A 1211 -34.14 -94.95 -26.60
C ALA A 1211 -33.64 -93.51 -26.85
N ILE A 1212 -32.34 -93.38 -27.14
CA ILE A 1212 -31.65 -92.11 -27.34
C ILE A 1212 -31.52 -91.71 -28.82
N SER A 1213 -32.16 -92.43 -29.74
CA SER A 1213 -32.14 -92.16 -31.20
C SER A 1213 -32.59 -90.75 -31.61
N ARG A 1214 -33.28 -90.00 -30.73
CA ARG A 1214 -33.70 -88.60 -30.97
C ARG A 1214 -32.68 -87.56 -30.46
N LEU A 1215 -31.64 -87.98 -29.73
CA LEU A 1215 -30.52 -87.11 -29.35
C LEU A 1215 -29.55 -86.94 -30.51
N ALA A 1216 -28.94 -85.75 -30.61
CA ALA A 1216 -27.84 -85.49 -31.53
C ALA A 1216 -26.55 -86.16 -31.05
N ALA A 1217 -25.58 -86.37 -31.94
CA ALA A 1217 -24.25 -86.82 -31.54
C ALA A 1217 -23.59 -85.80 -30.58
N GLY A 1218 -23.11 -86.26 -29.43
CA GLY A 1218 -22.64 -85.36 -28.36
C GLY A 1218 -22.42 -86.04 -27.01
N THR A 1219 -21.88 -85.28 -26.05
CA THR A 1219 -21.83 -85.67 -24.63
C THR A 1219 -23.10 -85.20 -23.93
N TYR A 1220 -23.66 -86.03 -23.06
CA TYR A 1220 -24.81 -85.74 -22.23
C TYR A 1220 -24.51 -86.07 -20.77
N VAL A 1221 -25.04 -85.26 -19.85
CA VAL A 1221 -24.97 -85.50 -18.41
C VAL A 1221 -26.29 -86.11 -17.96
N ILE A 1222 -26.24 -87.28 -17.33
CA ILE A 1222 -27.38 -87.95 -16.72
C ILE A 1222 -27.28 -87.73 -15.21
N MET A 1223 -28.39 -87.32 -14.62
CA MET A 1223 -28.58 -87.17 -13.17
C MET A 1223 -29.70 -88.13 -12.76
N VAL A 1224 -29.54 -88.84 -11.65
CA VAL A 1224 -30.57 -89.75 -11.11
C VAL A 1224 -30.55 -89.71 -9.59
N GLU A 1225 -31.72 -89.79 -8.98
CA GLU A 1225 -31.89 -89.80 -7.52
C GLU A 1225 -32.25 -91.22 -7.05
N SER A 1226 -31.65 -91.68 -5.96
CA SER A 1226 -32.02 -92.93 -5.29
C SER A 1226 -33.25 -92.76 -4.40
N GLN A 1227 -33.83 -93.88 -3.94
CA GLN A 1227 -34.93 -93.85 -2.97
C GLN A 1227 -34.52 -93.19 -1.63
N ASP A 1228 -33.23 -93.27 -1.26
CA ASP A 1228 -32.65 -92.63 -0.08
C ASP A 1228 -32.25 -91.15 -0.31
N SER A 1229 -32.79 -90.51 -1.36
CA SER A 1229 -32.51 -89.11 -1.75
C SER A 1229 -31.05 -88.80 -2.10
N GLY A 1230 -30.27 -89.81 -2.48
CA GLY A 1230 -28.89 -89.65 -2.97
C GLY A 1230 -28.88 -89.24 -4.44
N VAL A 1231 -28.15 -88.18 -4.78
CA VAL A 1231 -28.04 -87.67 -6.16
C VAL A 1231 -26.76 -88.16 -6.81
N PHE A 1232 -26.90 -88.87 -7.93
CA PHE A 1232 -25.80 -89.48 -8.68
C PHE A 1232 -25.74 -88.93 -10.11
N VAL A 1233 -24.52 -88.69 -10.61
CA VAL A 1233 -24.29 -88.06 -11.91
C VAL A 1233 -23.34 -88.90 -12.75
N GLY A 1234 -23.75 -89.23 -13.98
CA GLY A 1234 -23.00 -90.05 -14.93
C GLY A 1234 -22.95 -89.43 -16.33
N LYS A 1235 -21.88 -89.70 -17.08
CA LYS A 1235 -21.64 -89.15 -18.42
C LYS A 1235 -21.98 -90.15 -19.52
N MET A 1236 -22.93 -89.81 -20.39
CA MET A 1236 -23.24 -90.55 -21.61
C MET A 1236 -22.60 -89.87 -22.83
N ILE A 1237 -22.16 -90.67 -23.80
CA ILE A 1237 -21.73 -90.19 -25.12
C ILE A 1237 -22.65 -90.80 -26.19
N LYS A 1238 -23.37 -89.95 -26.92
CA LYS A 1238 -24.16 -90.32 -28.11
C LYS A 1238 -23.28 -90.19 -29.35
N GLN A 1239 -23.18 -91.25 -30.14
CA GLN A 1239 -22.64 -91.26 -31.51
C GLN A 1239 -23.77 -91.07 -32.53
#